data_AF-A0A964DEX8-F1
#
_entry.id   AF-A0A964DEX8-F1
#
_cell.length_a   1.000
_cell.length_b   1.000
_cell.length_c   1.000
_cell.angle_alpha   90.00
_cell.angle_beta   90.00
_cell.angle_gamma   90.00
#
_symmetry.space_group_name_H-M   'P 1'
#
loop_
_entity.id
_entity.type
_entity.pdbx_description
1 polymer ?
#
loop_
_entity_poly.entity_id
_entity_poly.type
_entity_poly.pdbx_seq_one_letter_code
_entity_poly.pdbx_strand_id
1 'polypeptide(L)'
;MRLNKGKEIIKEIHNSRKSSTRSNISSDPDSLKKTAPATDSVFPVVGIGASAGGLDAIEKFFSNMPSDSGMAFVIIMHFDPTSKSVMAEILQRYTKMEVYQAEDGVKISPNSVYIIPPNKDLALLQGTIRLLEPTVSRGIRHPIDFFFRSLSEDCKERAICIILSGTGTEGTLGLKAIKGEGGMVMVQDVTSATYDGMPASAIATGFADYILPPEKMPDQLLNFIKQPYIKGTREAGLIKHTAPMQNIFVLIRDRTGHDFSLYKESTINRRIERRMNIHQIDKPQDYIRYLLENPSEIDALFKELLIGVTSFFRDPQAYEILIKKIIPDILENKLPVKPVRVWVTACSTGEEAYSIAIIFKEYLDEIKSDIKVQIYATDVDKTAVETARAGVYPESISVDVSQERLELFFTKVDATYRIKKEIREMVIFAVQSLIKDPPFSMLDMVSCRNLLIYLGPVLQKKVLSTLHYSLKKDGILFLGSSETIGEFTDLFSVYDRKWRFYKSKGGSHMLMGDFTHIGRAGVGVPKIKESAKSTELNIGGHVEKMLLEKYTPPCVIINEKYEILFFHGKTGKYLEPASGKAGLKIVEMAREGLKYELNIAIRKATARKKEVIFKDLNVKTNGSFQTVNLIVRPLTEPENMQGLMVVIFQDVPGRPSNPAKKGDTKSQINQNVIDLELELKSTRENLQATIEEMETSNEELQSTNEEFQASNEELQSTNEELETSREELQSTNEELMTLNMEHT
;
A
#
# COMPACT_ATOMS: atom_id res chain seq x y z
N MET A 1 -26.49 -14.41 -60.02
CA MET A 1 -27.12 -15.67 -59.55
C MET A 1 -26.29 -16.22 -58.39
N ARG A 2 -26.71 -15.91 -57.14
CA ARG A 2 -26.33 -16.46 -55.81
C ARG A 2 -26.51 -15.37 -54.74
N LEU A 3 -27.73 -14.84 -54.69
CA LEU A 3 -28.37 -14.18 -53.56
C LEU A 3 -29.77 -14.81 -53.54
N ASN A 4 -29.90 -15.94 -52.84
CA ASN A 4 -31.16 -16.63 -52.48
C ASN A 4 -30.86 -18.05 -51.97
N LYS A 5 -30.30 -18.16 -50.75
CA LYS A 5 -30.22 -19.44 -50.02
C LYS A 5 -30.14 -19.26 -48.49
N GLY A 6 -30.78 -18.21 -47.96
CA GLY A 6 -30.84 -17.92 -46.52
C GLY A 6 -32.25 -17.84 -45.95
N LYS A 7 -33.30 -18.13 -46.74
CA LYS A 7 -34.71 -17.97 -46.34
C LYS A 7 -35.48 -19.29 -46.12
N GLU A 8 -34.81 -20.44 -46.12
CA GLU A 8 -35.48 -21.76 -46.05
C GLU A 8 -35.30 -22.56 -44.75
N ILE A 9 -34.61 -22.04 -43.72
CA ILE A 9 -34.43 -22.78 -42.45
C ILE A 9 -35.31 -22.24 -41.31
N ILE A 10 -35.94 -21.08 -41.47
CA ILE A 10 -36.74 -20.44 -40.40
C ILE A 10 -38.24 -20.86 -40.44
N LYS A 11 -38.67 -21.64 -41.44
CA LYS A 11 -40.09 -22.04 -41.59
C LYS A 11 -40.48 -23.39 -40.94
N GLU A 12 -39.55 -24.13 -40.35
CA GLU A 12 -39.82 -25.50 -39.87
C GLU A 12 -39.93 -25.69 -38.35
N ILE A 13 -39.68 -24.65 -37.53
CA ILE A 13 -39.77 -24.79 -36.06
C ILE A 13 -41.09 -24.24 -35.48
N HIS A 14 -41.90 -23.53 -36.27
CA HIS A 14 -43.08 -22.82 -35.76
C HIS A 14 -44.43 -23.58 -35.85
N ASN A 15 -44.45 -24.85 -36.30
CA ASN A 15 -45.71 -25.58 -36.54
C ASN A 15 -45.89 -26.90 -35.77
N SER A 16 -45.13 -27.13 -34.71
CA SER A 16 -45.29 -28.31 -33.86
C SER A 16 -45.50 -27.90 -32.40
N ARG A 17 -46.78 -27.72 -32.04
CA ARG A 17 -47.41 -27.84 -30.70
C ARG A 17 -48.42 -26.73 -30.40
N LYS A 18 -49.54 -26.76 -31.14
CA LYS A 18 -50.86 -26.43 -30.60
C LYS A 18 -51.68 -27.72 -30.55
N SER A 19 -52.02 -28.24 -29.38
CA SER A 19 -53.19 -29.12 -29.16
C SER A 19 -53.40 -29.40 -27.67
N SER A 20 -54.65 -29.20 -27.22
CA SER A 20 -55.30 -29.70 -25.97
C SER A 20 -54.77 -29.13 -24.64
N THR A 21 -55.55 -28.67 -23.66
CA THR A 21 -56.99 -28.73 -23.38
C THR A 21 -57.33 -27.71 -22.28
N ARG A 22 -58.50 -27.08 -22.34
CA ARG A 22 -59.09 -26.26 -21.26
C ARG A 22 -59.73 -27.16 -20.20
N SER A 23 -59.57 -26.81 -18.92
CA SER A 23 -60.55 -27.09 -17.87
C SER A 23 -60.57 -25.95 -16.84
N ASN A 24 -61.77 -25.40 -16.63
CA ASN A 24 -62.13 -24.34 -15.68
C ASN A 24 -61.72 -24.63 -14.23
N ILE A 25 -61.50 -23.58 -13.42
CA ILE A 25 -62.11 -23.38 -12.09
C ILE A 25 -62.03 -21.88 -11.70
N SER A 26 -63.03 -21.49 -10.95
CA SER A 26 -63.58 -20.19 -10.53
C SER A 26 -62.67 -19.09 -9.98
N SER A 27 -63.11 -17.86 -10.24
CA SER A 27 -62.79 -16.59 -9.61
C SER A 27 -63.15 -16.53 -8.11
N ASP A 28 -62.19 -16.12 -7.27
CA ASP A 28 -62.43 -15.64 -5.91
C ASP A 28 -61.64 -14.31 -5.72
N PRO A 29 -62.31 -13.15 -5.53
CA PRO A 29 -61.66 -11.84 -5.55
C PRO A 29 -61.24 -11.36 -4.15
N ASP A 30 -60.47 -12.15 -3.40
CA ASP A 30 -60.03 -11.75 -2.05
C ASP A 30 -58.61 -12.19 -1.64
N SER A 31 -57.65 -12.20 -2.58
CA SER A 31 -56.24 -12.49 -2.27
C SER A 31 -55.21 -11.61 -3.00
N LEU A 32 -55.38 -10.29 -2.93
CA LEU A 32 -54.31 -9.35 -3.28
C LEU A 32 -53.71 -8.74 -2.02
N LYS A 33 -53.02 -9.56 -1.22
CA LYS A 33 -51.96 -9.04 -0.34
C LYS A 33 -50.83 -8.57 -1.26
N LYS A 34 -50.64 -7.25 -1.32
CA LYS A 34 -49.47 -6.58 -1.92
C LYS A 34 -48.19 -7.31 -1.51
N THR A 35 -47.65 -8.13 -2.39
CA THR A 35 -46.26 -8.57 -2.30
C THR A 35 -45.39 -7.37 -2.66
N ALA A 36 -44.81 -6.75 -1.64
CA ALA A 36 -43.69 -5.85 -1.83
C ALA A 36 -42.57 -6.59 -2.61
N PRO A 37 -41.78 -5.89 -3.44
CA PRO A 37 -40.65 -6.50 -4.14
C PRO A 37 -39.71 -7.16 -3.12
N ALA A 38 -39.34 -8.42 -3.35
CA ALA A 38 -38.42 -9.17 -2.50
C ALA A 38 -37.10 -8.39 -2.41
N THR A 39 -36.80 -7.89 -1.22
CA THR A 39 -35.50 -7.31 -0.91
C THR A 39 -34.48 -8.43 -0.94
N ASP A 40 -33.40 -8.28 -1.71
CA ASP A 40 -32.25 -9.19 -1.69
C ASP A 40 -31.70 -9.26 -0.26
N SER A 41 -32.06 -10.32 0.47
CA SER A 41 -31.64 -10.49 1.85
C SER A 41 -30.13 -10.72 1.90
N VAL A 42 -29.39 -9.85 2.57
CA VAL A 42 -27.95 -9.96 2.78
C VAL A 42 -27.69 -10.97 3.90
N PHE A 43 -26.97 -12.06 3.63
CA PHE A 43 -26.63 -13.11 4.62
C PHE A 43 -25.16 -13.56 4.52
N PRO A 44 -24.57 -14.20 5.55
CA PRO A 44 -23.23 -14.77 5.50
C PRO A 44 -23.17 -16.05 4.69
N VAL A 45 -22.03 -16.27 4.03
CA VAL A 45 -21.79 -17.45 3.19
C VAL A 45 -20.56 -18.18 3.71
N VAL A 46 -20.73 -19.47 3.99
CA VAL A 46 -19.73 -20.35 4.58
C VAL A 46 -19.19 -21.29 3.52
N GLY A 47 -17.94 -21.10 3.12
CA GLY A 47 -17.20 -22.05 2.31
C GLY A 47 -16.54 -23.11 3.17
N ILE A 48 -16.83 -24.38 2.92
CA ILE A 48 -16.22 -25.52 3.62
C ILE A 48 -15.29 -26.25 2.64
N GLY A 49 -14.00 -26.26 2.94
CA GLY A 49 -12.98 -26.97 2.17
C GLY A 49 -12.54 -28.24 2.91
N ALA A 50 -12.62 -29.39 2.23
CA ALA A 50 -12.20 -30.66 2.81
C ALA A 50 -11.63 -31.62 1.74
N SER A 51 -10.85 -32.60 2.15
CA SER A 51 -10.28 -33.62 1.25
C SER A 51 -10.33 -34.99 1.92
N ALA A 52 -9.24 -35.74 1.95
CA ALA A 52 -9.16 -37.04 2.62
C ALA A 52 -9.62 -36.97 4.09
N GLY A 53 -10.56 -37.84 4.48
CA GLY A 53 -11.17 -37.83 5.82
C GLY A 53 -12.14 -36.67 6.08
N GLY A 54 -12.41 -35.82 5.08
CA GLY A 54 -13.29 -34.67 5.19
C GLY A 54 -14.75 -35.01 5.47
N LEU A 55 -15.24 -36.15 4.98
CA LEU A 55 -16.63 -36.58 5.15
C LEU A 55 -17.01 -36.69 6.64
N ASP A 56 -16.23 -37.40 7.45
CA ASP A 56 -16.49 -37.56 8.89
C ASP A 56 -16.54 -36.21 9.62
N ALA A 57 -15.66 -35.28 9.25
CA ALA A 57 -15.66 -33.92 9.81
C ALA A 57 -16.93 -33.13 9.41
N ILE A 58 -17.35 -33.24 8.14
CA ILE A 58 -18.58 -32.61 7.63
C ILE A 58 -19.82 -33.20 8.32
N GLU A 59 -19.88 -34.52 8.50
CA GLU A 59 -20.98 -35.20 9.19
C GLU A 59 -21.11 -34.70 10.64
N LYS A 60 -19.99 -34.64 11.37
CA LYS A 60 -19.95 -34.10 12.74
C LYS A 60 -20.37 -32.63 12.81
N PHE A 61 -19.94 -31.82 11.83
CA PHE A 61 -20.32 -30.41 11.74
C PHE A 61 -21.83 -30.26 11.54
N PHE A 62 -22.40 -30.88 10.49
CA PHE A 62 -23.81 -30.69 10.16
C PHE A 62 -24.77 -31.36 11.13
N SER A 63 -24.37 -32.46 11.78
CA SER A 63 -25.17 -33.08 12.85
C SER A 63 -25.41 -32.13 14.03
N ASN A 64 -24.54 -31.14 14.22
CA ASN A 64 -24.65 -30.12 15.26
C ASN A 64 -25.10 -28.75 14.72
N MET A 65 -25.32 -28.61 13.40
CA MET A 65 -25.70 -27.34 12.78
C MET A 65 -27.23 -27.22 12.67
N PRO A 66 -27.86 -26.17 13.25
CA PRO A 66 -29.29 -25.97 13.11
C PRO A 66 -29.68 -25.58 11.67
N SER A 67 -30.91 -25.95 11.28
CA SER A 67 -31.40 -25.72 9.91
C SER A 67 -31.86 -24.30 9.63
N ASP A 68 -32.05 -23.46 10.65
CA ASP A 68 -32.48 -22.06 10.57
C ASP A 68 -31.33 -21.09 10.87
N SER A 69 -30.11 -21.49 10.51
CA SER A 69 -28.88 -20.75 10.79
C SER A 69 -28.80 -19.34 10.21
N GLY A 70 -29.57 -19.03 9.17
CA GLY A 70 -29.51 -17.79 8.41
C GLY A 70 -28.28 -17.65 7.50
N MET A 71 -27.54 -18.74 7.26
CA MET A 71 -26.35 -18.79 6.41
C MET A 71 -26.53 -19.72 5.23
N ALA A 72 -25.79 -19.51 4.15
CA ALA A 72 -25.64 -20.49 3.07
C ALA A 72 -24.30 -21.22 3.20
N PHE A 73 -24.29 -22.51 2.89
CA PHE A 73 -23.08 -23.35 2.95
C PHE A 73 -22.70 -23.83 1.55
N VAL A 74 -21.43 -23.69 1.19
CA VAL A 74 -20.89 -24.23 -0.07
C VAL A 74 -19.71 -25.13 0.26
N ILE A 75 -19.83 -26.41 -0.09
CA ILE A 75 -18.86 -27.45 0.21
C ILE A 75 -18.04 -27.75 -1.03
N ILE A 76 -16.73 -27.55 -0.90
CA ILE A 76 -15.73 -27.87 -1.92
C ILE A 76 -14.91 -29.04 -1.42
N MET A 77 -14.96 -30.15 -2.15
CA MET A 77 -14.24 -31.37 -1.83
C MET A 77 -13.73 -32.05 -3.10
N HIS A 78 -12.57 -32.71 -3.00
CA HIS A 78 -12.04 -33.54 -4.07
C HIS A 78 -12.82 -34.86 -4.16
N PHE A 79 -13.51 -35.06 -5.28
CA PHE A 79 -14.21 -36.31 -5.58
C PHE A 79 -13.43 -37.15 -6.60
N ASP A 80 -13.54 -38.48 -6.53
CA ASP A 80 -13.19 -39.36 -7.65
C ASP A 80 -14.15 -39.10 -8.85
N PRO A 81 -13.66 -38.89 -10.09
CA PRO A 81 -14.47 -38.49 -11.23
C PRO A 81 -15.40 -39.61 -11.70
N THR A 82 -15.10 -40.85 -11.31
CA THR A 82 -15.83 -42.05 -11.73
C THR A 82 -16.94 -42.44 -10.75
N SER A 83 -16.97 -41.84 -9.56
CA SER A 83 -18.05 -42.04 -8.61
C SER A 83 -19.25 -41.19 -8.99
N LYS A 84 -20.44 -41.80 -9.10
CA LYS A 84 -21.69 -41.02 -9.05
C LYS A 84 -21.67 -40.21 -7.74
N SER A 85 -21.92 -38.91 -7.81
CA SER A 85 -21.88 -38.04 -6.63
C SER A 85 -23.10 -38.33 -5.74
N VAL A 86 -22.96 -39.29 -4.83
CA VAL A 86 -23.97 -39.61 -3.80
C VAL A 86 -23.83 -38.66 -2.59
N MET A 87 -22.92 -37.68 -2.66
CA MET A 87 -22.57 -36.84 -1.51
C MET A 87 -23.74 -35.99 -1.02
N ALA A 88 -24.54 -35.43 -1.93
CA ALA A 88 -25.73 -34.68 -1.55
C ALA A 88 -26.72 -35.56 -0.78
N GLU A 89 -26.94 -36.79 -1.24
CA GLU A 89 -27.81 -37.78 -0.58
C GLU A 89 -27.26 -38.25 0.77
N ILE A 90 -25.94 -38.42 0.90
CA ILE A 90 -25.29 -38.79 2.15
C ILE A 90 -25.45 -37.65 3.15
N LEU A 91 -25.10 -36.43 2.75
CA LEU A 91 -25.12 -35.27 3.64
C LEU A 91 -26.55 -34.90 4.07
N GLN A 92 -27.54 -35.10 3.21
CA GLN A 92 -28.96 -34.89 3.52
C GLN A 92 -29.43 -35.69 4.75
N ARG A 93 -28.74 -36.78 5.12
CA ARG A 93 -29.07 -37.58 6.33
C ARG A 93 -28.64 -36.90 7.64
N TYR A 94 -27.71 -35.97 7.57
CA TYR A 94 -27.09 -35.33 8.74
C TYR A 94 -27.54 -33.88 8.93
N THR A 95 -28.38 -33.35 8.05
CA THR A 95 -28.95 -32.00 8.18
C THR A 95 -30.42 -31.97 7.75
N LYS A 96 -31.19 -31.09 8.37
CA LYS A 96 -32.55 -30.76 7.93
C LYS A 96 -32.60 -29.65 6.87
N MET A 97 -31.46 -29.01 6.58
CA MET A 97 -31.34 -28.07 5.46
C MET A 97 -31.48 -28.82 4.14
N GLU A 98 -31.96 -28.14 3.10
CA GLU A 98 -31.95 -28.71 1.76
C GLU A 98 -30.51 -28.75 1.24
N VAL A 99 -30.11 -29.94 0.75
CA VAL A 99 -28.78 -30.18 0.20
C VAL A 99 -28.88 -30.33 -1.32
N TYR A 100 -28.23 -29.43 -2.03
CA TYR A 100 -28.21 -29.40 -3.49
C TYR A 100 -26.82 -29.76 -4.02
N GLN A 101 -26.80 -30.48 -5.13
CA GLN A 101 -25.64 -30.43 -6.00
C GLN A 101 -25.64 -29.07 -6.71
N ALA A 102 -24.52 -28.37 -6.69
CA ALA A 102 -24.43 -27.04 -7.26
C ALA A 102 -24.60 -27.08 -8.79
N GLU A 103 -25.43 -26.17 -9.31
CA GLU A 103 -25.69 -25.98 -10.74
C GLU A 103 -25.29 -24.56 -11.17
N ASP A 104 -24.91 -24.40 -12.45
CA ASP A 104 -24.50 -23.11 -12.97
C ASP A 104 -25.66 -22.11 -13.01
N GLY A 105 -25.42 -20.87 -12.59
CA GLY A 105 -26.41 -19.80 -12.60
C GLY A 105 -27.39 -19.82 -11.42
N VAL A 106 -27.25 -20.75 -10.48
CA VAL A 106 -28.11 -20.80 -9.28
C VAL A 106 -27.73 -19.70 -8.29
N LYS A 107 -28.71 -18.88 -7.90
CA LYS A 107 -28.57 -17.92 -6.79
C LYS A 107 -28.64 -18.67 -5.46
N ILE A 108 -27.66 -18.49 -4.59
CA ILE A 108 -27.64 -19.16 -3.29
C ILE A 108 -28.73 -18.60 -2.38
N SER A 109 -29.30 -19.45 -1.53
CA SER A 109 -30.30 -19.09 -0.53
C SER A 109 -29.80 -19.40 0.90
N PRO A 110 -30.24 -18.65 1.92
CA PRO A 110 -29.92 -18.97 3.30
C PRO A 110 -30.57 -20.30 3.70
N ASN A 111 -30.02 -20.97 4.71
CA ASN A 111 -30.46 -22.26 5.22
C ASN A 111 -30.34 -23.43 4.23
N SER A 112 -29.39 -23.30 3.30
CA SER A 112 -29.17 -24.26 2.22
C SER A 112 -27.71 -24.70 2.16
N VAL A 113 -27.50 -25.92 1.70
CA VAL A 113 -26.16 -26.50 1.49
C VAL A 113 -25.97 -26.83 0.01
N TYR A 114 -24.88 -26.35 -0.58
CA TYR A 114 -24.50 -26.58 -1.97
C TYR A 114 -23.20 -27.37 -2.03
N ILE A 115 -23.14 -28.41 -2.86
CA ILE A 115 -21.96 -29.26 -3.02
C ILE A 115 -21.43 -29.16 -4.44
N ILE A 116 -20.12 -28.93 -4.59
CA ILE A 116 -19.49 -28.87 -5.90
C ILE A 116 -19.72 -30.18 -6.70
N PRO A 117 -20.13 -30.09 -7.98
CA PRO A 117 -20.22 -31.27 -8.83
C PRO A 117 -18.81 -31.83 -9.18
N PRO A 118 -18.70 -33.14 -9.50
CA PRO A 118 -17.43 -33.71 -9.93
C PRO A 118 -16.86 -33.02 -11.17
N ASN A 119 -15.53 -32.93 -11.26
CA ASN A 119 -14.80 -32.36 -12.40
C ASN A 119 -15.13 -30.90 -12.77
N LYS A 120 -15.59 -30.09 -11.83
CA LYS A 120 -15.84 -28.66 -12.05
C LYS A 120 -15.04 -27.81 -11.08
N ASP A 121 -14.77 -26.58 -11.48
CA ASP A 121 -14.39 -25.51 -10.55
C ASP A 121 -15.65 -24.67 -10.26
N LEU A 122 -15.74 -24.14 -9.03
CA LEU A 122 -16.90 -23.38 -8.57
C LEU A 122 -16.45 -21.99 -8.10
N ALA A 123 -17.07 -20.95 -8.63
CA ALA A 123 -16.93 -19.57 -8.18
C ALA A 123 -18.27 -19.01 -7.69
N LEU A 124 -18.23 -18.03 -6.81
CA LEU A 124 -19.38 -17.22 -6.44
C LEU A 124 -19.24 -15.82 -7.05
N LEU A 125 -20.28 -15.36 -7.74
CA LEU A 125 -20.34 -14.03 -8.33
C LEU A 125 -21.74 -13.44 -8.13
N GLN A 126 -21.85 -12.34 -7.40
CA GLN A 126 -23.09 -11.66 -7.04
C GLN A 126 -24.11 -12.62 -6.40
N GLY A 127 -23.65 -13.45 -5.46
CA GLY A 127 -24.47 -14.48 -4.82
C GLY A 127 -24.95 -15.58 -5.78
N THR A 128 -24.35 -15.71 -6.96
CA THR A 128 -24.70 -16.72 -7.97
C THR A 128 -23.55 -17.69 -8.17
N ILE A 129 -23.85 -18.98 -8.17
CA ILE A 129 -22.89 -20.05 -8.44
C ILE A 129 -22.51 -20.01 -9.92
N ARG A 130 -21.20 -20.04 -10.20
CA ARG A 130 -20.64 -20.20 -11.54
C ARG A 130 -19.79 -21.45 -11.60
N LEU A 131 -20.16 -22.37 -12.49
CA LEU A 131 -19.41 -23.59 -12.73
C LEU A 131 -18.54 -23.43 -13.96
N LEU A 132 -17.26 -23.72 -13.80
CA LEU A 132 -16.26 -23.59 -14.86
C LEU A 132 -15.76 -24.97 -15.25
N GLU A 133 -15.50 -25.14 -16.55
CA GLU A 133 -14.72 -26.29 -17.01
C GLU A 133 -13.26 -26.09 -16.61
N PRO A 134 -12.68 -27.01 -15.84
CA PRO A 134 -11.34 -26.83 -15.32
C PRO A 134 -10.30 -26.95 -16.45
N THR A 135 -9.46 -25.92 -16.57
CA THR A 135 -8.49 -25.73 -17.66
C THR A 135 -7.17 -26.47 -17.45
N VAL A 136 -6.93 -27.01 -16.25
CA VAL A 136 -5.67 -27.66 -15.85
C VAL A 136 -5.90 -29.13 -15.54
N SER A 137 -4.85 -29.96 -15.62
CA SER A 137 -4.89 -31.37 -15.21
C SER A 137 -5.16 -31.52 -13.71
N ARG A 138 -5.81 -32.62 -13.33
CA ARG A 138 -6.41 -32.82 -11.99
C ARG A 138 -5.44 -32.73 -10.81
N GLY A 139 -4.16 -33.06 -11.00
CA GLY A 139 -3.13 -32.98 -9.95
C GLY A 139 -2.59 -31.58 -9.65
N ILE A 140 -3.01 -30.57 -10.42
CA ILE A 140 -2.59 -29.16 -10.26
C ILE A 140 -3.79 -28.28 -9.82
N ARG A 141 -5.00 -28.85 -9.76
CA ARG A 141 -6.21 -28.10 -9.42
C ARG A 141 -6.27 -27.84 -7.92
N HIS A 142 -6.61 -26.60 -7.57
CA HIS A 142 -6.85 -26.16 -6.19
C HIS A 142 -8.26 -25.52 -6.08
N PRO A 143 -9.35 -26.28 -6.30
CA PRO A 143 -10.73 -25.78 -6.30
C PRO A 143 -11.15 -25.08 -4.99
N ILE A 144 -10.62 -25.49 -3.83
CA ILE A 144 -10.92 -24.87 -2.54
C ILE A 144 -10.33 -23.45 -2.49
N ASP A 145 -9.06 -23.29 -2.87
CA ASP A 145 -8.40 -21.98 -2.93
C ASP A 145 -9.10 -21.06 -3.95
N PHE A 146 -9.46 -21.61 -5.12
CA PHE A 146 -10.20 -20.90 -6.16
C PHE A 146 -11.56 -20.39 -5.64
N PHE A 147 -12.35 -21.26 -5.03
CA PHE A 147 -13.66 -20.88 -4.49
C PHE A 147 -13.52 -19.84 -3.38
N PHE A 148 -12.63 -20.05 -2.41
CA PHE A 148 -12.44 -19.11 -1.30
C PHE A 148 -12.00 -17.71 -1.76
N ARG A 149 -11.21 -17.59 -2.83
CA ARG A 149 -10.89 -16.29 -3.44
C ARG A 149 -12.16 -15.61 -3.97
N SER A 150 -12.95 -16.30 -4.79
CA SER A 150 -14.21 -15.73 -5.30
C SER A 150 -15.20 -15.37 -4.18
N LEU A 151 -15.29 -16.21 -3.14
CA LEU A 151 -16.12 -15.97 -1.97
C LEU A 151 -15.66 -14.72 -1.20
N SER A 152 -14.34 -14.51 -1.07
CA SER A 152 -13.81 -13.32 -0.41
C SER A 152 -14.14 -12.03 -1.17
N GLU A 153 -14.04 -12.06 -2.51
CA GLU A 153 -14.34 -10.90 -3.36
C GLU A 153 -15.83 -10.54 -3.34
N ASP A 154 -16.71 -11.55 -3.36
CA ASP A 154 -18.16 -11.36 -3.42
C ASP A 154 -18.79 -11.00 -2.06
N CYS A 155 -18.38 -11.70 -1.00
CA CYS A 155 -19.00 -11.58 0.32
C CYS A 155 -18.23 -10.69 1.31
N LYS A 156 -16.96 -10.37 1.05
CA LYS A 156 -16.10 -9.54 1.91
C LYS A 156 -16.10 -9.97 3.38
N GLU A 157 -16.45 -9.08 4.32
CA GLU A 157 -16.50 -9.38 5.75
C GLU A 157 -17.53 -10.46 6.14
N ARG A 158 -18.49 -10.76 5.26
CA ARG A 158 -19.49 -11.83 5.44
C ARG A 158 -19.02 -13.18 4.93
N ALA A 159 -17.84 -13.24 4.31
CA ALA A 159 -17.23 -14.46 3.85
C ALA A 159 -16.67 -15.24 5.05
N ILE A 160 -17.01 -16.52 5.16
CA ILE A 160 -16.51 -17.41 6.21
C ILE A 160 -15.90 -18.62 5.52
N CYS A 161 -14.67 -18.98 5.87
CA CYS A 161 -14.07 -20.23 5.41
C CYS A 161 -13.81 -21.19 6.58
N ILE A 162 -14.14 -22.46 6.35
CA ILE A 162 -13.87 -23.57 7.26
C ILE A 162 -12.96 -24.57 6.53
N ILE A 163 -11.80 -24.85 7.10
CA ILE A 163 -10.87 -25.87 6.59
C ILE A 163 -10.93 -27.08 7.49
N LEU A 164 -11.31 -28.22 6.92
CA LEU A 164 -11.46 -29.50 7.60
C LEU A 164 -10.35 -30.48 7.20
N SER A 165 -10.41 -31.69 7.75
CA SER A 165 -9.51 -32.81 7.48
C SER A 165 -9.23 -32.98 5.98
N GLY A 166 -7.96 -33.15 5.66
CA GLY A 166 -7.50 -33.32 4.29
C GLY A 166 -5.98 -33.40 4.18
N THR A 167 -5.51 -33.99 3.08
CA THR A 167 -4.09 -34.03 2.72
C THR A 167 -3.67 -32.81 1.91
N GLY A 168 -2.40 -32.43 1.98
CA GLY A 168 -1.85 -31.31 1.18
C GLY A 168 -2.03 -29.96 1.84
N THR A 169 -1.97 -28.88 1.06
CA THR A 169 -1.95 -27.49 1.56
C THR A 169 -3.11 -26.64 1.03
N GLU A 170 -4.12 -27.26 0.43
CA GLU A 170 -5.20 -26.52 -0.24
C GLU A 170 -6.08 -25.76 0.76
N GLY A 171 -6.57 -24.59 0.34
CA GLY A 171 -7.29 -23.64 1.19
C GLY A 171 -6.37 -22.64 1.89
N THR A 172 -5.04 -22.85 1.88
CA THR A 172 -4.06 -21.95 2.50
C THR A 172 -4.01 -20.56 1.85
N LEU A 173 -4.20 -20.47 0.52
CA LEU A 173 -4.22 -19.17 -0.16
C LEU A 173 -5.61 -18.53 -0.11
N GLY A 174 -6.64 -19.36 -0.18
CA GLY A 174 -8.04 -18.97 -0.06
C GLY A 174 -8.36 -18.36 1.30
N LEU A 175 -7.91 -18.98 2.39
CA LEU A 175 -8.10 -18.43 3.74
C LEU A 175 -7.39 -17.08 3.91
N LYS A 176 -6.21 -16.90 3.28
CA LYS A 176 -5.51 -15.61 3.28
C LYS A 176 -6.37 -14.56 2.59
N ALA A 177 -6.96 -14.87 1.44
CA ALA A 177 -7.86 -13.95 0.72
C ALA A 177 -9.10 -13.57 1.57
N ILE A 178 -9.78 -14.56 2.16
CA ILE A 178 -10.92 -14.35 3.07
C ILE A 178 -10.53 -13.42 4.23
N LYS A 179 -9.38 -13.69 4.87
CA LYS A 179 -8.84 -12.85 5.95
C LYS A 179 -8.51 -11.44 5.47
N GLY A 180 -7.98 -11.30 4.26
CA GLY A 180 -7.71 -10.04 3.58
C GLY A 180 -8.92 -9.13 3.45
N GLU A 181 -10.09 -9.71 3.19
CA GLU A 181 -11.36 -8.97 3.16
C GLU A 181 -12.03 -8.85 4.54
N GLY A 182 -11.43 -9.45 5.57
CA GLY A 182 -11.91 -9.42 6.96
C GLY A 182 -13.07 -10.35 7.24
N GLY A 183 -13.21 -11.39 6.42
CA GLY A 183 -14.02 -12.56 6.72
C GLY A 183 -13.45 -13.38 7.89
N MET A 184 -14.13 -14.47 8.24
CA MET A 184 -13.75 -15.36 9.35
C MET A 184 -13.10 -16.65 8.85
N VAL A 185 -12.07 -17.10 9.57
CA VAL A 185 -11.36 -18.35 9.30
C VAL A 185 -11.50 -19.30 10.48
N MET A 186 -12.12 -20.45 10.25
CA MET A 186 -12.14 -21.58 11.20
C MET A 186 -11.34 -22.74 10.62
N VAL A 187 -10.57 -23.40 11.48
CA VAL A 187 -9.77 -24.57 11.09
C VAL A 187 -10.05 -25.71 12.05
N GLN A 188 -10.17 -26.93 11.51
CA GLN A 188 -10.28 -28.12 12.33
C GLN A 188 -9.04 -28.30 13.20
N ASP A 189 -9.26 -28.59 14.48
CA ASP A 189 -8.16 -28.96 15.37
C ASP A 189 -7.44 -30.21 14.86
N VAL A 190 -6.11 -30.13 14.74
CA VAL A 190 -5.27 -31.19 14.15
C VAL A 190 -5.42 -32.53 14.88
N THR A 191 -5.69 -32.53 16.20
CA THR A 191 -5.86 -33.76 16.98
C THR A 191 -7.18 -34.48 16.71
N SER A 192 -8.16 -33.75 16.16
CA SER A 192 -9.46 -34.29 15.76
C SER A 192 -9.52 -34.65 14.26
N ALA A 193 -8.51 -34.28 13.48
CA ALA A 193 -8.46 -34.50 12.04
C ALA A 193 -7.96 -35.92 11.71
N THR A 194 -8.60 -36.59 10.75
CA THR A 194 -8.10 -37.89 10.25
C THR A 194 -6.81 -37.68 9.45
N TYR A 195 -6.75 -36.59 8.69
CA TYR A 195 -5.57 -36.11 7.98
C TYR A 195 -5.35 -34.64 8.33
N ASP A 196 -4.15 -34.35 8.84
CA ASP A 196 -3.81 -33.05 9.43
C ASP A 196 -3.15 -32.08 8.44
N GLY A 197 -2.78 -32.51 7.23
CA GLY A 197 -2.04 -31.68 6.26
C GLY A 197 -2.70 -30.33 5.97
N MET A 198 -3.97 -30.34 5.53
CA MET A 198 -4.72 -29.12 5.24
C MET A 198 -4.91 -28.24 6.50
N PRO A 199 -5.42 -28.78 7.63
CA PRO A 199 -5.50 -28.02 8.88
C PRO A 199 -4.18 -27.43 9.38
N ALA A 200 -3.09 -28.22 9.36
CA ALA A 200 -1.77 -27.78 9.82
C ALA A 200 -1.22 -26.66 8.93
N SER A 201 -1.36 -26.78 7.61
CA SER A 201 -0.99 -25.73 6.66
C SER A 201 -1.78 -24.44 6.91
N ALA A 202 -3.09 -24.55 7.15
CA ALA A 202 -3.95 -23.41 7.46
C ALA A 202 -3.58 -22.73 8.78
N ILE A 203 -3.32 -23.50 9.84
CA ILE A 203 -2.90 -23.00 11.15
C ILE A 203 -1.53 -22.32 11.07
N ALA A 204 -0.59 -22.86 10.29
CA ALA A 204 0.75 -22.30 10.12
C ALA A 204 0.76 -20.88 9.54
N THR A 205 -0.29 -20.47 8.83
CA THR A 205 -0.46 -19.06 8.41
C THR A 205 -0.62 -18.09 9.59
N GLY A 206 -1.10 -18.62 10.72
CA GLY A 206 -1.49 -17.86 11.90
C GLY A 206 -2.63 -16.87 11.63
N PHE A 207 -3.49 -17.16 10.65
CA PHE A 207 -4.71 -16.38 10.36
C PHE A 207 -6.00 -17.05 10.85
N ALA A 208 -5.95 -18.30 11.31
CA ALA A 208 -7.07 -19.00 11.92
C ALA A 208 -7.60 -18.21 13.13
N ASP A 209 -8.88 -17.83 13.11
CA ASP A 209 -9.53 -17.17 14.25
C ASP A 209 -9.94 -18.21 15.31
N TYR A 210 -10.38 -19.38 14.85
CA TYR A 210 -10.77 -20.50 15.72
C TYR A 210 -10.14 -21.80 15.23
N ILE A 211 -9.56 -22.54 16.18
CA ILE A 211 -9.05 -23.90 15.98
C ILE A 211 -9.88 -24.81 16.89
N LEU A 212 -10.77 -25.61 16.31
CA LEU A 212 -11.81 -26.33 17.05
C LEU A 212 -12.09 -27.71 16.44
N PRO A 213 -12.54 -28.69 17.23
CA PRO A 213 -13.18 -29.89 16.70
C PRO A 213 -14.46 -29.56 15.90
N PRO A 214 -14.80 -30.29 14.82
CA PRO A 214 -15.93 -29.97 13.94
C PRO A 214 -17.27 -29.83 14.67
N GLU A 215 -17.52 -30.65 15.69
CA GLU A 215 -18.74 -30.62 16.50
C GLU A 215 -18.92 -29.33 17.32
N LYS A 216 -17.83 -28.59 17.60
CA LYS A 216 -17.88 -27.31 18.34
C LYS A 216 -17.95 -26.09 17.43
N MET A 217 -17.74 -26.26 16.13
CA MET A 217 -17.72 -25.14 15.19
C MET A 217 -19.10 -24.48 15.00
N PRO A 218 -20.23 -25.22 14.87
CA PRO A 218 -21.57 -24.63 14.73
C PRO A 218 -21.92 -23.60 15.79
N ASP A 219 -21.68 -23.93 17.08
CA ASP A 219 -21.99 -23.02 18.19
C ASP A 219 -21.20 -21.70 18.08
N GLN A 220 -19.92 -21.79 17.74
CA GLN A 220 -19.08 -20.60 17.58
C GLN A 220 -19.47 -19.79 16.35
N LEU A 221 -19.82 -20.46 15.25
CA LEU A 221 -20.31 -19.83 14.04
C LEU A 221 -21.61 -19.05 14.31
N LEU A 222 -22.57 -19.64 15.02
CA LEU A 222 -23.82 -18.99 15.42
C LEU A 222 -23.59 -17.79 16.34
N ASN A 223 -22.63 -17.88 17.26
CA ASN A 223 -22.27 -16.75 18.13
C ASN A 223 -21.65 -15.60 17.33
N PHE A 224 -20.81 -15.91 16.35
CA PHE A 224 -20.19 -14.91 15.48
C PHE A 224 -21.24 -14.15 14.64
N ILE A 225 -22.14 -14.85 13.95
CA ILE A 225 -23.13 -14.22 13.04
C ILE A 225 -24.22 -13.39 13.74
N LYS A 226 -24.45 -13.62 15.04
CA LYS A 226 -25.41 -12.82 15.81
C LYS A 226 -24.96 -11.37 15.98
N GLN A 227 -23.68 -11.08 15.76
CA GLN A 227 -23.09 -9.77 16.02
C GLN A 227 -23.50 -8.69 14.99
N PRO A 228 -23.70 -7.43 15.41
CA PRO A 228 -24.16 -6.33 14.54
C PRO A 228 -23.26 -6.05 13.32
N TYR A 229 -21.95 -6.30 13.48
CA TYR A 229 -20.95 -6.12 12.43
C TYR A 229 -21.24 -6.94 11.16
N ILE A 230 -21.77 -8.16 11.32
CA ILE A 230 -22.02 -9.08 10.20
C ILE A 230 -23.37 -8.83 9.54
N LYS A 231 -24.34 -8.32 10.31
CA LYS A 231 -25.69 -7.98 9.82
C LYS A 231 -25.71 -6.68 9.01
N GLY A 232 -24.58 -5.99 8.84
CA GLY A 232 -24.50 -4.70 8.18
C GLY A 232 -25.32 -3.60 8.88
N THR A 233 -25.77 -3.83 10.13
CA THR A 233 -26.62 -2.91 10.89
C THR A 233 -25.81 -1.85 11.65
N ARG A 234 -24.49 -2.01 11.74
CA ARG A 234 -23.58 -0.92 12.14
C ARG A 234 -23.13 -0.20 10.87
N GLU A 235 -23.59 1.03 10.67
CA GLU A 235 -22.98 1.92 9.68
C GLU A 235 -21.48 2.00 9.95
N ALA A 236 -20.67 1.66 8.95
CA ALA A 236 -19.22 1.88 8.98
C ALA A 236 -18.96 3.39 9.12
N GLY A 237 -18.79 3.87 10.36
CA GLY A 237 -18.60 5.30 10.61
C GLY A 237 -18.99 5.84 12.00
N LEU A 238 -19.55 5.03 12.91
CA LEU A 238 -19.98 5.55 14.22
C LEU A 238 -18.86 5.68 15.28
N ILE A 239 -17.68 5.11 15.06
CA ILE A 239 -16.51 5.40 15.91
C ILE A 239 -15.71 6.56 15.32
N LYS A 240 -16.27 7.78 15.34
CA LYS A 240 -15.51 9.02 15.07
C LYS A 240 -14.50 9.22 16.19
N HIS A 241 -13.20 9.35 15.89
CA HIS A 241 -12.11 9.78 16.81
C HIS A 241 -12.48 9.75 18.31
N THR A 242 -12.80 8.57 18.83
CA THR A 242 -13.18 8.45 20.23
C THR A 242 -11.89 8.29 21.04
N ALA A 243 -11.81 8.88 22.23
CA ALA A 243 -10.68 8.65 23.15
C ALA A 243 -10.31 7.15 23.32
N PRO A 244 -11.26 6.20 23.32
CA PRO A 244 -10.96 4.77 23.24
C PRO A 244 -10.03 4.33 22.10
N MET A 245 -10.22 4.86 20.88
CA MET A 245 -9.42 4.43 19.73
C MET A 245 -7.96 4.88 19.84
N GLN A 246 -7.75 6.10 20.34
CA GLN A 246 -6.42 6.62 20.63
C GLN A 246 -5.71 5.78 21.70
N ASN A 247 -6.43 5.35 22.74
CA ASN A 247 -5.87 4.48 23.76
C ASN A 247 -5.44 3.12 23.20
N ILE A 248 -6.25 2.52 22.30
CA ILE A 248 -5.87 1.28 21.61
C ILE A 248 -4.58 1.48 20.80
N PHE A 249 -4.45 2.60 20.08
CA PHE A 249 -3.22 2.91 19.34
C PHE A 249 -2.00 3.11 20.23
N VAL A 250 -2.17 3.74 21.40
CA VAL A 250 -1.10 3.88 22.39
C VAL A 250 -0.67 2.50 22.91
N LEU A 251 -1.60 1.61 23.24
CA LEU A 251 -1.29 0.25 23.70
C LEU A 251 -0.51 -0.55 22.64
N ILE A 252 -0.92 -0.47 21.37
CA ILE A 252 -0.20 -1.10 20.27
C ILE A 252 1.19 -0.48 20.13
N ARG A 253 1.31 0.85 20.15
CA ARG A 253 2.58 1.54 19.98
C ARG A 253 3.57 1.23 21.10
N ASP A 254 3.12 1.19 22.35
CA ASP A 254 3.97 0.88 23.49
C ASP A 254 4.50 -0.56 23.44
N ARG A 255 3.69 -1.50 22.95
CA ARG A 255 4.08 -2.91 22.84
C ARG A 255 4.92 -3.22 21.60
N THR A 256 4.55 -2.66 20.45
CA THR A 256 5.10 -3.04 19.14
C THR A 256 6.04 -2.00 18.54
N GLY A 257 5.96 -0.75 19.00
CA GLY A 257 6.69 0.38 18.43
C GLY A 257 6.10 0.96 17.13
N HIS A 258 4.94 0.46 16.69
CA HIS A 258 4.24 0.91 15.48
C HIS A 258 3.05 1.81 15.81
N ASP A 259 2.88 2.87 15.02
CA ASP A 259 1.82 3.85 15.20
C ASP A 259 0.78 3.79 14.06
N PHE A 260 -0.46 3.47 14.43
CA PHE A 260 -1.59 3.40 13.50
C PHE A 260 -2.46 4.67 13.50
N SER A 261 -2.10 5.71 14.25
CA SER A 261 -2.94 6.92 14.42
C SER A 261 -3.18 7.70 13.13
N LEU A 262 -2.32 7.54 12.13
CA LEU A 262 -2.41 8.21 10.82
C LEU A 262 -2.79 7.26 9.68
N TYR A 263 -3.24 6.04 10.01
CA TYR A 263 -3.81 5.10 9.04
C TYR A 263 -5.27 5.48 8.75
N LYS A 264 -5.84 4.95 7.67
CA LYS A 264 -7.26 5.22 7.33
C LYS A 264 -8.17 4.62 8.40
N GLU A 265 -8.99 5.48 9.01
CA GLU A 265 -9.88 5.10 10.11
C GLU A 265 -10.84 3.98 9.73
N SER A 266 -11.46 4.05 8.54
CA SER A 266 -12.42 3.04 8.10
C SER A 266 -11.81 1.63 8.05
N THR A 267 -10.56 1.51 7.62
CA THR A 267 -9.85 0.22 7.58
C THR A 267 -9.53 -0.28 8.98
N ILE A 268 -8.98 0.59 9.84
CA ILE A 268 -8.53 0.21 11.17
C ILE A 268 -9.70 -0.10 12.10
N ASN A 269 -10.75 0.73 12.08
CA ASN A 269 -11.95 0.54 12.90
C ASN A 269 -12.60 -0.80 12.60
N ARG A 270 -12.74 -1.15 11.32
CA ARG A 270 -13.31 -2.43 10.88
C ARG A 270 -12.54 -3.63 11.45
N ARG A 271 -11.20 -3.56 11.49
CA ARG A 271 -10.34 -4.62 12.03
C ARG A 271 -10.41 -4.73 13.55
N ILE A 272 -10.45 -3.59 14.24
CA ILE A 272 -10.63 -3.56 15.70
C ILE A 272 -12.00 -4.12 16.08
N GLU A 273 -13.07 -3.67 15.42
CA GLU A 273 -14.42 -4.20 15.62
C GLU A 273 -14.48 -5.71 15.36
N ARG A 274 -13.80 -6.21 14.32
CA ARG A 274 -13.70 -7.64 14.07
C ARG A 274 -13.04 -8.41 15.23
N ARG A 275 -11.92 -7.93 15.79
CA ARG A 275 -11.29 -8.56 16.98
C ARG A 275 -12.18 -8.49 18.20
N MET A 276 -12.86 -7.37 18.40
CA MET A 276 -13.87 -7.22 19.44
C MET A 276 -14.98 -8.27 19.29
N ASN A 277 -15.48 -8.51 18.07
CA ASN A 277 -16.52 -9.50 17.81
C ASN A 277 -16.07 -10.95 18.05
N ILE A 278 -14.82 -11.28 17.73
CA ILE A 278 -14.25 -12.60 18.03
C ILE A 278 -14.32 -12.89 19.54
N HIS A 279 -14.08 -11.87 20.35
CA HIS A 279 -14.16 -11.96 21.81
C HIS A 279 -15.54 -11.61 22.38
N GLN A 280 -16.55 -11.37 21.54
CA GLN A 280 -17.92 -11.00 21.92
C GLN A 280 -17.98 -9.72 22.79
N ILE A 281 -17.13 -8.74 22.47
CA ILE A 281 -17.04 -7.46 23.18
C ILE A 281 -17.72 -6.36 22.35
N ASP A 282 -18.82 -5.80 22.85
CA ASP A 282 -19.59 -4.79 22.09
C ASP A 282 -19.03 -3.36 22.21
N LYS A 283 -18.40 -3.06 23.35
CA LYS A 283 -17.98 -1.70 23.74
C LYS A 283 -16.46 -1.54 23.66
N PRO A 284 -15.94 -0.49 22.99
CA PRO A 284 -14.51 -0.24 22.89
C PRO A 284 -13.79 -0.10 24.24
N GLN A 285 -14.47 0.44 25.26
CA GLN A 285 -13.90 0.57 26.62
C GLN A 285 -13.63 -0.80 27.27
N ASP A 286 -14.54 -1.75 27.10
CA ASP A 286 -14.36 -3.11 27.62
C ASP A 286 -13.24 -3.83 26.87
N TYR A 287 -13.07 -3.53 25.58
CA TYR A 287 -11.96 -4.07 24.79
C TYR A 287 -10.60 -3.52 25.25
N ILE A 288 -10.51 -2.23 25.61
CA ILE A 288 -9.28 -1.66 26.18
C ILE A 288 -8.90 -2.39 27.48
N ARG A 289 -9.88 -2.64 28.37
CA ARG A 289 -9.63 -3.42 29.59
C ARG A 289 -9.15 -4.83 29.25
N TYR A 290 -9.80 -5.48 28.28
CA TYR A 290 -9.39 -6.80 27.82
C TYR A 290 -7.95 -6.82 27.27
N LEU A 291 -7.55 -5.82 26.47
CA LEU A 291 -6.18 -5.68 25.95
C LEU A 291 -5.14 -5.51 27.07
N LEU A 292 -5.48 -4.77 28.13
CA LEU A 292 -4.61 -4.59 29.29
C LEU A 292 -4.43 -5.88 30.10
N GLU A 293 -5.50 -6.66 30.24
CA GLU A 293 -5.50 -7.94 30.96
C GLU A 293 -4.88 -9.08 30.14
N ASN A 294 -4.93 -8.99 28.81
CA ASN A 294 -4.51 -10.04 27.88
C ASN A 294 -3.52 -9.50 26.84
N PRO A 295 -2.22 -9.35 27.19
CA PRO A 295 -1.27 -8.69 26.31
C PRO A 295 -1.02 -9.43 24.98
N SER A 296 -1.27 -10.74 24.91
CA SER A 296 -1.25 -11.52 23.66
C SER A 296 -2.31 -11.06 22.66
N GLU A 297 -3.43 -10.49 23.12
CA GLU A 297 -4.43 -9.91 22.23
C GLU A 297 -3.91 -8.65 21.53
N ILE A 298 -3.02 -7.89 22.16
CA ILE A 298 -2.39 -6.74 21.50
C ILE A 298 -1.53 -7.20 20.32
N ASP A 299 -0.80 -8.32 20.46
CA ASP A 299 -0.01 -8.91 19.39
C ASP A 299 -0.92 -9.46 18.26
N ALA A 300 -2.03 -10.11 18.63
CA ALA A 300 -3.01 -10.61 17.69
C ALA A 300 -3.72 -9.47 16.94
N LEU A 301 -4.08 -8.38 17.64
CA LEU A 301 -4.64 -7.18 17.04
C LEU A 301 -3.62 -6.50 16.12
N PHE A 302 -2.36 -6.38 16.54
CA PHE A 302 -1.31 -5.85 15.67
C PHE A 302 -1.21 -6.66 14.38
N LYS A 303 -1.16 -7.99 14.47
CA LYS A 303 -1.16 -8.87 13.29
C LYS A 303 -2.42 -8.72 12.44
N GLU A 304 -3.59 -8.51 13.05
CA GLU A 304 -4.84 -8.24 12.34
C GLU A 304 -4.80 -6.92 11.54
N LEU A 305 -4.11 -5.91 12.06
CA LEU A 305 -3.94 -4.62 11.37
C LEU A 305 -2.93 -4.71 10.21
N LEU A 306 -2.03 -5.70 10.23
CA LEU A 306 -1.10 -5.98 9.14
C LEU A 306 -1.77 -6.89 8.11
N ILE A 307 -2.33 -6.30 7.06
CA ILE A 307 -2.94 -7.07 5.97
C ILE A 307 -1.83 -7.65 5.08
N GLY A 308 -1.39 -8.87 5.41
CA GLY A 308 -0.28 -9.56 4.76
C GLY A 308 -0.67 -10.39 3.52
N VAL A 309 -1.80 -10.12 2.87
CA VAL A 309 -2.25 -10.93 1.72
C VAL A 309 -1.47 -10.56 0.46
N THR A 310 -0.73 -11.53 -0.07
CA THR A 310 0.06 -11.40 -1.28
C THR A 310 0.06 -12.73 -2.06
N SER A 311 0.42 -12.66 -3.34
CA SER A 311 0.53 -13.82 -4.23
C SER A 311 1.65 -13.59 -5.25
N PHE A 312 2.18 -14.68 -5.80
CA PHE A 312 3.15 -14.59 -6.88
C PHE A 312 2.51 -13.93 -8.11
N PHE A 313 3.27 -13.07 -8.77
CA PHE A 313 2.87 -12.40 -10.02
C PHE A 313 1.50 -11.69 -9.95
N ARG A 314 1.15 -11.14 -8.79
CA ARG A 314 -0.08 -10.37 -8.57
C ARG A 314 -0.25 -9.28 -9.63
N ASP A 315 -1.40 -9.24 -10.28
CA ASP A 315 -1.66 -8.47 -11.50
C ASP A 315 -0.73 -8.88 -12.68
N PRO A 316 -0.91 -10.07 -13.29
CA PRO A 316 0.03 -10.62 -14.26
C PRO A 316 0.34 -9.68 -15.44
N GLN A 317 -0.65 -8.91 -15.90
CA GLN A 317 -0.47 -7.98 -17.01
C GLN A 317 0.44 -6.79 -16.63
N ALA A 318 0.57 -6.42 -15.35
CA ALA A 318 1.56 -5.43 -14.91
C ALA A 318 2.99 -5.97 -15.08
N TYR A 319 3.20 -7.25 -14.78
CA TYR A 319 4.48 -7.92 -14.97
C TYR A 319 4.85 -8.09 -16.44
N GLU A 320 3.88 -8.23 -17.35
CA GLU A 320 4.16 -8.21 -18.79
C GLU A 320 4.80 -6.88 -19.24
N ILE A 321 4.32 -5.75 -18.71
CA ILE A 321 4.91 -4.44 -19.00
C ILE A 321 6.31 -4.32 -18.38
N LEU A 322 6.47 -4.84 -17.16
CA LEU A 322 7.75 -4.90 -16.48
C LEU A 322 8.79 -5.62 -17.35
N ILE A 323 8.44 -6.80 -17.89
CA ILE A 323 9.29 -7.63 -18.76
C ILE A 323 9.57 -6.92 -20.10
N LYS A 324 8.52 -6.47 -20.80
CA LYS A 324 8.65 -6.03 -22.20
C LYS A 324 9.21 -4.62 -22.38
N LYS A 325 9.10 -3.77 -21.37
CA LYS A 325 9.46 -2.34 -21.49
C LYS A 325 10.40 -1.87 -20.39
N ILE A 326 10.02 -2.08 -19.14
CA ILE A 326 10.68 -1.40 -18.01
C ILE A 326 12.05 -2.00 -17.70
N ILE A 327 12.17 -3.32 -17.63
CA ILE A 327 13.47 -3.98 -17.40
C ILE A 327 14.46 -3.68 -18.53
N PRO A 328 14.07 -3.77 -19.82
CA PRO A 328 14.88 -3.26 -20.91
C PRO A 328 15.36 -1.82 -20.68
N ASP A 329 14.45 -0.88 -20.40
CA ASP A 329 14.78 0.54 -20.14
C ASP A 329 15.78 0.71 -18.98
N ILE A 330 15.61 -0.05 -17.88
CA ILE A 330 16.51 -0.02 -16.72
C ILE A 330 17.93 -0.49 -17.09
N LEU A 331 18.05 -1.41 -18.05
CA LEU A 331 19.30 -2.04 -18.45
C LEU A 331 19.98 -1.34 -19.64
N GLU A 332 19.25 -0.60 -20.48
CA GLU A 332 19.69 -0.06 -21.78
C GLU A 332 20.96 0.83 -21.74
N ASN A 333 21.37 1.32 -20.56
CA ASN A 333 22.60 2.11 -20.39
C ASN A 333 23.43 1.72 -19.16
N LYS A 334 23.22 0.52 -18.62
CA LYS A 334 23.93 0.03 -17.42
C LYS A 334 25.31 -0.52 -17.78
N LEU A 335 26.35 0.11 -17.24
CA LEU A 335 27.68 -0.50 -17.22
C LEU A 335 27.66 -1.77 -16.36
N PRO A 336 28.29 -2.88 -16.80
CA PRO A 336 28.29 -4.17 -16.08
C PRO A 336 28.78 -4.11 -14.62
N VAL A 337 29.51 -3.05 -14.26
CA VAL A 337 30.14 -2.87 -12.95
C VAL A 337 29.15 -2.44 -11.85
N LYS A 338 28.01 -1.82 -12.19
CA LYS A 338 27.06 -1.31 -11.19
C LYS A 338 25.80 -2.19 -11.12
N PRO A 339 25.48 -2.81 -9.97
CA PRO A 339 24.31 -3.65 -9.86
C PRO A 339 23.02 -2.85 -10.05
N VAL A 340 21.98 -3.50 -10.57
CA VAL A 340 20.60 -3.02 -10.50
C VAL A 340 20.12 -3.18 -9.07
N ARG A 341 19.62 -2.09 -8.47
CA ARG A 341 19.16 -2.07 -7.09
C ARG A 341 17.66 -1.83 -7.08
N VAL A 342 16.92 -2.80 -6.56
CA VAL A 342 15.47 -2.76 -6.46
C VAL A 342 15.07 -2.79 -4.99
N TRP A 343 14.05 -2.03 -4.60
CA TRP A 343 13.47 -2.13 -3.26
C TRP A 343 12.00 -2.51 -3.35
N VAL A 344 11.63 -3.61 -2.72
CA VAL A 344 10.25 -4.08 -2.54
C VAL A 344 9.84 -3.76 -1.12
N THR A 345 9.02 -2.72 -0.95
CA THR A 345 8.46 -2.31 0.34
C THR A 345 7.19 -3.10 0.64
N ALA A 346 6.91 -3.36 1.92
CA ALA A 346 5.80 -4.20 2.37
C ALA A 346 5.77 -5.57 1.66
N CYS A 347 6.91 -6.27 1.68
CA CYS A 347 7.09 -7.51 0.93
C CYS A 347 6.24 -8.69 1.43
N SER A 348 5.58 -8.56 2.58
CA SER A 348 4.85 -9.63 3.26
C SER A 348 5.67 -10.93 3.31
N THR A 349 5.10 -12.06 2.90
CA THR A 349 5.73 -13.38 2.86
C THR A 349 6.68 -13.60 1.67
N GLY A 350 7.01 -12.55 0.91
CA GLY A 350 8.11 -12.54 -0.07
C GLY A 350 7.73 -12.81 -1.53
N GLU A 351 6.47 -13.14 -1.81
CA GLU A 351 5.98 -13.52 -3.14
C GLU A 351 6.30 -12.46 -4.21
N GLU A 352 6.05 -11.17 -3.95
CA GLU A 352 6.36 -10.09 -4.89
C GLU A 352 7.87 -9.94 -5.14
N ALA A 353 8.68 -10.02 -4.07
CA ALA A 353 10.13 -9.89 -4.19
C ALA A 353 10.73 -11.02 -5.03
N TYR A 354 10.23 -12.25 -4.85
CA TYR A 354 10.64 -13.38 -5.66
C TYR A 354 10.10 -13.34 -7.09
N SER A 355 8.88 -12.86 -7.31
CA SER A 355 8.37 -12.64 -8.67
C SER A 355 9.22 -11.65 -9.45
N ILE A 356 9.64 -10.54 -8.82
CA ILE A 356 10.55 -9.56 -9.43
C ILE A 356 11.92 -10.20 -9.67
N ALA A 357 12.46 -10.96 -8.72
CA ALA A 357 13.75 -11.67 -8.87
C ALA A 357 13.74 -12.65 -10.06
N ILE A 358 12.69 -13.47 -10.16
CA ILE A 358 12.50 -14.44 -11.25
C ILE A 358 12.48 -13.71 -12.60
N ILE A 359 11.70 -12.64 -12.71
CA ILE A 359 11.58 -11.90 -13.98
C ILE A 359 12.90 -11.23 -14.39
N PHE A 360 13.64 -10.65 -13.44
CA PHE A 360 14.98 -10.15 -13.73
C PHE A 360 15.92 -11.26 -14.20
N LYS A 361 15.85 -12.44 -13.56
CA LYS A 361 16.66 -13.60 -13.92
C LYS A 361 16.33 -14.11 -15.32
N GLU A 362 15.03 -14.28 -15.63
CA GLU A 362 14.54 -14.66 -16.96
C GLU A 362 15.08 -13.72 -18.05
N TYR A 363 14.95 -12.41 -17.85
CA TYR A 363 15.41 -11.43 -18.83
C TYR A 363 16.94 -11.41 -18.99
N LEU A 364 17.69 -11.48 -17.88
CA LEU A 364 19.16 -11.49 -17.93
C LEU A 364 19.71 -12.75 -18.62
N ASP A 365 19.07 -13.89 -18.43
CA ASP A 365 19.42 -15.14 -19.11
C ASP A 365 19.11 -15.06 -20.61
N GLU A 366 18.00 -14.43 -21.00
CA GLU A 366 17.63 -14.19 -22.40
C GLU A 366 18.68 -13.33 -23.12
N ILE A 367 19.11 -12.22 -22.52
CA ILE A 367 20.12 -11.33 -23.12
C ILE A 367 21.57 -11.75 -22.84
N LYS A 368 21.78 -12.86 -22.12
CA LYS A 368 23.09 -13.40 -21.71
C LYS A 368 23.99 -12.35 -21.04
N SER A 369 23.42 -11.62 -20.09
CA SER A 369 24.11 -10.52 -19.39
C SER A 369 24.54 -10.92 -17.98
N ASP A 370 25.76 -10.54 -17.61
CA ASP A 370 26.33 -10.76 -16.27
C ASP A 370 25.99 -9.63 -15.27
N ILE A 371 25.07 -8.73 -15.63
CA ILE A 371 24.65 -7.63 -14.74
C ILE A 371 24.04 -8.21 -13.46
N LYS A 372 24.59 -7.81 -12.32
CA LYS A 372 24.08 -8.23 -11.01
C LYS A 372 22.82 -7.45 -10.63
N VAL A 373 21.85 -8.14 -10.05
CA VAL A 373 20.63 -7.54 -9.49
C VAL A 373 20.62 -7.80 -7.98
N GLN A 374 20.38 -6.74 -7.20
CA GLN A 374 20.20 -6.82 -5.76
C GLN A 374 18.84 -6.24 -5.39
N ILE A 375 17.98 -7.10 -4.84
CA ILE A 375 16.65 -6.75 -4.36
C ILE A 375 16.71 -6.63 -2.85
N TYR A 376 16.28 -5.49 -2.31
CA TYR A 376 16.01 -5.29 -0.90
C TYR A 376 14.51 -5.48 -0.69
N ALA A 377 14.10 -6.38 0.19
CA ALA A 377 12.70 -6.67 0.45
C ALA A 377 12.43 -6.45 1.94
N THR A 378 11.47 -5.57 2.24
CA THR A 378 11.27 -5.14 3.63
C THR A 378 9.82 -5.12 4.04
N ASP A 379 9.55 -5.54 5.28
CA ASP A 379 8.22 -5.47 5.89
C ASP A 379 8.33 -5.13 7.39
N VAL A 380 7.23 -4.68 7.99
CA VAL A 380 7.11 -4.48 9.43
C VAL A 380 6.77 -5.79 10.15
N ASP A 381 6.11 -6.75 9.48
CA ASP A 381 5.82 -8.06 10.04
C ASP A 381 7.07 -8.95 10.02
N LYS A 382 7.67 -9.12 11.21
CA LYS A 382 8.82 -10.01 11.41
C LYS A 382 8.52 -11.45 10.99
N THR A 383 7.32 -11.95 11.25
CA THR A 383 6.92 -13.34 10.94
C THR A 383 6.84 -13.54 9.44
N ALA A 384 6.29 -12.56 8.73
CA ALA A 384 6.22 -12.58 7.27
C ALA A 384 7.63 -12.54 6.65
N VAL A 385 8.52 -11.69 7.18
CA VAL A 385 9.93 -11.60 6.76
C VAL A 385 10.68 -12.92 7.00
N GLU A 386 10.45 -13.60 8.11
CA GLU A 386 11.05 -14.92 8.39
C GLU A 386 10.55 -15.99 7.42
N THR A 387 9.26 -15.99 7.10
CA THR A 387 8.66 -16.85 6.07
C THR A 387 9.28 -16.59 4.70
N ALA A 388 9.40 -15.32 4.33
CA ALA A 388 10.02 -14.89 3.08
C ALA A 388 11.48 -15.34 2.98
N ARG A 389 12.26 -15.20 4.06
CA ARG A 389 13.65 -15.67 4.12
C ARG A 389 13.78 -17.19 3.96
N ALA A 390 12.84 -17.95 4.53
CA ALA A 390 12.81 -19.39 4.36
C ALA A 390 12.56 -19.78 2.89
N GLY A 391 11.74 -18.99 2.19
CA GLY A 391 11.44 -19.18 0.77
C GLY A 391 10.74 -20.51 0.50
N VAL A 392 9.89 -20.95 1.44
CA VAL A 392 9.10 -22.19 1.36
C VAL A 392 7.63 -21.81 1.29
N TYR A 393 6.96 -22.30 0.26
CA TYR A 393 5.59 -21.95 -0.09
C TYR A 393 4.74 -23.22 -0.28
N PRO A 394 3.43 -23.17 -0.01
CA PRO A 394 2.54 -24.31 -0.20
C PRO A 394 2.48 -24.72 -1.67
N GLU A 395 2.13 -25.99 -1.95
CA GLU A 395 1.96 -26.48 -3.32
C GLU A 395 0.92 -25.67 -4.14
N SER A 396 -0.04 -25.05 -3.45
CA SER A 396 -1.10 -24.23 -4.05
C SER A 396 -0.63 -22.96 -4.75
N ILE A 397 0.66 -22.57 -4.63
CA ILE A 397 1.19 -21.48 -5.46
C ILE A 397 1.20 -21.81 -6.95
N SER A 398 1.00 -23.07 -7.35
CA SER A 398 0.88 -23.46 -8.76
C SER A 398 -0.33 -22.84 -9.47
N VAL A 399 -1.27 -22.24 -8.73
CA VAL A 399 -2.35 -21.41 -9.29
C VAL A 399 -1.81 -20.08 -9.83
N ASP A 400 -0.79 -19.53 -9.16
CA ASP A 400 -0.27 -18.18 -9.43
C ASP A 400 1.06 -18.22 -10.21
N VAL A 401 1.75 -19.37 -10.24
CA VAL A 401 3.06 -19.57 -10.89
C VAL A 401 2.93 -20.59 -12.01
N SER A 402 3.43 -20.26 -13.21
CA SER A 402 3.44 -21.20 -14.34
C SER A 402 4.28 -22.44 -14.05
N GLN A 403 3.91 -23.56 -14.67
CA GLN A 403 4.62 -24.83 -14.52
C GLN A 403 6.11 -24.71 -14.92
N GLU A 404 6.39 -23.98 -16.00
CA GLU A 404 7.75 -23.69 -16.48
C GLU A 404 8.59 -22.99 -15.40
N ARG A 405 8.02 -21.98 -14.72
CA ARG A 405 8.70 -21.27 -13.63
C ARG A 405 8.89 -22.14 -12.40
N LEU A 406 7.93 -23.01 -12.06
CA LEU A 406 8.06 -23.96 -10.96
C LEU A 406 9.24 -24.91 -11.19
N GLU A 407 9.38 -25.45 -12.39
CA GLU A 407 10.48 -26.36 -12.75
C GLU A 407 11.84 -25.64 -12.77
N LEU A 408 11.87 -24.41 -13.29
CA LEU A 408 13.10 -23.64 -13.43
C LEU A 408 13.59 -23.01 -12.12
N PHE A 409 12.69 -22.48 -11.27
CA PHE A 409 13.09 -21.62 -10.15
C PHE A 409 12.73 -22.18 -8.76
N PHE A 410 12.05 -23.32 -8.69
CA PHE A 410 11.66 -23.95 -7.44
C PHE A 410 12.16 -25.39 -7.35
N THR A 411 12.23 -25.91 -6.13
CA THR A 411 12.46 -27.33 -5.82
C THR A 411 11.26 -27.82 -5.03
N LYS A 412 10.56 -28.83 -5.56
CA LYS A 412 9.44 -29.45 -4.84
C LYS A 412 9.97 -30.33 -3.71
N VAL A 413 9.48 -30.12 -2.50
CA VAL A 413 9.79 -30.89 -1.29
C VAL A 413 8.48 -31.22 -0.61
N ASP A 414 8.09 -32.50 -0.63
CA ASP A 414 6.78 -32.98 -0.15
C ASP A 414 5.62 -32.18 -0.78
N ALA A 415 4.76 -31.56 0.05
CA ALA A 415 3.64 -30.72 -0.36
C ALA A 415 4.00 -29.21 -0.40
N THR A 416 5.28 -28.88 -0.57
CA THR A 416 5.76 -27.49 -0.62
C THR A 416 6.73 -27.26 -1.77
N TYR A 417 6.85 -26.00 -2.17
CA TYR A 417 7.88 -25.52 -3.08
C TYR A 417 8.88 -24.66 -2.33
N ARG A 418 10.17 -24.92 -2.54
CA ARG A 418 11.26 -24.07 -2.04
C ARG A 418 11.89 -23.30 -3.20
N ILE A 419 12.04 -21.98 -3.07
CA ILE A 419 12.76 -21.15 -4.05
C ILE A 419 14.22 -21.64 -4.14
N LYS A 420 14.72 -21.82 -5.37
CA LYS A 420 16.11 -22.20 -5.62
C LYS A 420 17.09 -21.15 -5.08
N LYS A 421 18.26 -21.61 -4.65
CA LYS A 421 19.27 -20.78 -3.99
C LYS A 421 19.70 -19.58 -4.86
N GLU A 422 19.82 -19.76 -6.17
CA GLU A 422 20.21 -18.70 -7.11
C GLU A 422 19.27 -17.49 -7.08
N ILE A 423 17.96 -17.72 -6.96
CA ILE A 423 16.96 -16.64 -6.84
C ILE A 423 17.00 -16.05 -5.43
N ARG A 424 17.16 -16.89 -4.39
CA ARG A 424 17.23 -16.42 -2.99
C ARG A 424 18.41 -15.48 -2.75
N GLU A 425 19.54 -15.71 -3.40
CA GLU A 425 20.74 -14.86 -3.25
C GLU A 425 20.57 -13.47 -3.89
N MET A 426 19.60 -13.29 -4.79
CA MET A 426 19.26 -11.97 -5.35
C MET A 426 18.50 -11.08 -4.35
N VAL A 427 17.92 -11.64 -3.28
CA VAL A 427 16.99 -10.94 -2.39
C VAL A 427 17.53 -10.87 -0.95
N ILE A 428 17.61 -9.66 -0.40
CA ILE A 428 17.94 -9.39 0.99
C ILE A 428 16.68 -8.95 1.72
N PHE A 429 16.24 -9.77 2.68
CA PHE A 429 15.08 -9.47 3.50
C PHE A 429 15.45 -8.77 4.81
N ALA A 430 14.74 -7.71 5.18
CA ALA A 430 14.91 -7.01 6.46
C ALA A 430 13.58 -6.56 7.07
N VAL A 431 13.52 -6.49 8.40
CA VAL A 431 12.39 -5.87 9.11
C VAL A 431 12.61 -4.37 9.10
N GLN A 432 11.70 -3.61 8.49
CA GLN A 432 11.81 -2.16 8.35
C GLN A 432 10.44 -1.50 8.24
N SER A 433 10.25 -0.39 8.93
CA SER A 433 9.12 0.52 8.76
C SER A 433 9.46 1.67 7.82
N LEU A 434 8.68 1.78 6.73
CA LEU A 434 8.82 2.83 5.73
C LEU A 434 8.62 4.26 6.27
N ILE A 435 7.97 4.38 7.43
CA ILE A 435 7.59 5.67 8.03
C ILE A 435 8.60 6.12 9.09
N LYS A 436 9.32 5.18 9.71
CA LYS A 436 10.18 5.42 10.87
C LYS A 436 11.66 5.26 10.55
N ASP A 437 12.00 4.26 9.74
CA ASP A 437 13.38 3.88 9.49
C ASP A 437 13.92 4.60 8.24
N PRO A 438 15.24 4.84 8.17
CA PRO A 438 15.84 5.53 7.03
C PRO A 438 15.68 4.70 5.73
N PRO A 439 15.37 5.34 4.59
CA PRO A 439 15.23 4.63 3.33
C PRO A 439 16.58 4.20 2.73
N PHE A 440 16.55 3.23 1.81
CA PHE A 440 17.67 2.98 0.91
C PHE A 440 17.76 4.12 -0.12
N SER A 441 18.96 4.53 -0.52
CA SER A 441 19.17 5.55 -1.54
C SER A 441 19.73 4.97 -2.84
N MET A 442 19.63 5.73 -3.94
CA MET A 442 20.20 5.37 -5.24
C MET A 442 19.70 4.03 -5.78
N LEU A 443 18.38 3.84 -5.78
CA LEU A 443 17.68 2.69 -6.35
C LEU A 443 17.30 2.93 -7.81
N ASP A 444 17.31 1.86 -8.60
CA ASP A 444 16.85 1.89 -9.99
C ASP A 444 15.33 1.65 -10.09
N MET A 445 14.77 0.88 -9.15
CA MET A 445 13.35 0.61 -9.07
C MET A 445 12.89 0.45 -7.61
N VAL A 446 11.67 0.90 -7.33
CA VAL A 446 10.96 0.69 -6.08
C VAL A 446 9.58 0.13 -6.38
N SER A 447 9.22 -1.00 -5.75
CA SER A 447 7.88 -1.56 -5.74
C SER A 447 7.23 -1.28 -4.38
N CYS A 448 6.14 -0.53 -4.40
CA CYS A 448 5.33 -0.17 -3.23
C CYS A 448 3.86 -0.39 -3.54
N ARG A 449 3.46 -1.67 -3.58
CA ARG A 449 2.14 -2.09 -4.04
C ARG A 449 1.22 -2.45 -2.88
N ASN A 450 -0.03 -2.05 -3.00
CA ASN A 450 -1.11 -2.39 -2.08
C ASN A 450 -0.82 -2.00 -0.62
N LEU A 451 -0.03 -0.95 -0.39
CA LEU A 451 0.31 -0.41 0.93
C LEU A 451 -0.36 0.95 1.18
N LEU A 452 -0.32 1.84 0.20
CA LEU A 452 -0.83 3.21 0.30
C LEU A 452 -2.34 3.22 0.55
N ILE A 453 -3.05 2.19 0.11
CA ILE A 453 -4.49 2.02 0.35
C ILE A 453 -4.86 2.05 1.83
N TYR A 454 -3.94 1.71 2.75
CA TYR A 454 -4.16 1.69 4.20
C TYR A 454 -3.78 2.99 4.91
N LEU A 455 -3.00 3.84 4.26
CA LEU A 455 -2.41 5.03 4.85
C LEU A 455 -3.32 6.26 4.67
N GLY A 456 -3.42 7.09 5.70
CA GLY A 456 -4.06 8.41 5.58
C GLY A 456 -3.22 9.37 4.72
N PRO A 457 -3.79 10.50 4.25
CA PRO A 457 -3.13 11.41 3.33
C PRO A 457 -1.76 11.92 3.81
N VAL A 458 -1.63 12.16 5.12
CA VAL A 458 -0.37 12.62 5.75
C VAL A 458 0.73 11.57 5.60
N LEU A 459 0.42 10.29 5.84
CA LEU A 459 1.39 9.21 5.68
C LEU A 459 1.68 8.90 4.21
N GLN A 460 0.67 8.96 3.34
CA GLN A 460 0.89 8.80 1.89
C GLN A 460 1.87 9.84 1.36
N LYS A 461 1.72 11.11 1.75
CA LYS A 461 2.66 12.19 1.42
C LYS A 461 4.09 11.86 1.87
N LYS A 462 4.26 11.51 3.16
CA LYS A 462 5.57 11.17 3.72
C LYS A 462 6.22 9.98 3.00
N VAL A 463 5.43 8.93 2.74
CA VAL A 463 5.89 7.73 2.04
C VAL A 463 6.31 8.06 0.62
N LEU A 464 5.47 8.73 -0.17
CA LEU A 464 5.80 9.08 -1.56
C LEU A 464 7.05 9.96 -1.66
N SER A 465 7.23 10.93 -0.75
CA SER A 465 8.47 11.71 -0.66
C SER A 465 9.69 10.84 -0.33
N THR A 466 9.53 9.86 0.56
CA THR A 466 10.58 8.90 0.92
C THR A 466 10.96 8.01 -0.26
N LEU A 467 9.98 7.49 -1.00
CA LEU A 467 10.19 6.67 -2.20
C LEU A 467 10.88 7.48 -3.30
N HIS A 468 10.47 8.74 -3.50
CA HIS A 468 11.13 9.64 -4.45
C HIS A 468 12.61 9.85 -4.09
N TYR A 469 12.91 10.14 -2.83
CA TYR A 469 14.28 10.31 -2.33
C TYR A 469 15.14 9.05 -2.53
N SER A 470 14.51 7.88 -2.46
CA SER A 470 15.18 6.58 -2.59
C SER A 470 15.60 6.27 -4.03
N LEU A 471 14.85 6.79 -5.00
CA LEU A 471 15.05 6.56 -6.43
C LEU A 471 16.12 7.47 -7.02
N LYS A 472 16.84 6.94 -8.01
CA LYS A 472 17.65 7.78 -8.91
C LYS A 472 16.75 8.61 -9.81
N LYS A 473 17.32 9.65 -10.41
CA LYS A 473 16.70 10.28 -11.58
C LYS A 473 16.37 9.21 -12.63
N ASP A 474 15.17 9.28 -13.18
CA ASP A 474 14.59 8.33 -14.14
C ASP A 474 14.37 6.91 -13.57
N GLY A 475 14.55 6.71 -12.26
CA GLY A 475 14.23 5.46 -11.57
C GLY A 475 12.74 5.18 -11.53
N ILE A 476 12.36 3.90 -11.45
CA ILE A 476 10.98 3.46 -11.63
C ILE A 476 10.29 3.25 -10.29
N LEU A 477 9.11 3.85 -10.12
CA LEU A 477 8.17 3.54 -9.04
C LEU A 477 7.04 2.66 -9.59
N PHE A 478 6.80 1.53 -8.95
CA PHE A 478 5.70 0.61 -9.25
C PHE A 478 4.70 0.59 -8.07
N LEU A 479 3.47 1.04 -8.32
CA LEU A 479 2.38 1.04 -7.34
C LEU A 479 1.30 0.00 -7.71
N GLY A 480 0.41 -0.32 -6.77
CA GLY A 480 -0.75 -1.17 -7.02
C GLY A 480 -1.77 -0.49 -7.94
N SER A 481 -2.59 -1.27 -8.64
CA SER A 481 -3.55 -0.77 -9.65
C SER A 481 -4.54 0.29 -9.12
N SER A 482 -4.96 0.16 -7.86
CA SER A 482 -5.85 1.10 -7.16
C SER A 482 -5.13 2.28 -6.50
N GLU A 483 -3.81 2.38 -6.63
CA GLU A 483 -3.00 3.41 -5.99
C GLU A 483 -2.57 4.47 -7.00
N THR A 484 -2.24 5.66 -6.51
CA THR A 484 -1.82 6.79 -7.34
C THR A 484 -0.83 7.66 -6.59
N ILE A 485 0.01 8.38 -7.34
CA ILE A 485 0.87 9.44 -6.81
C ILE A 485 0.08 10.70 -6.43
N GLY A 486 -1.23 10.78 -6.68
CA GLY A 486 -2.06 11.94 -6.32
C GLY A 486 -1.50 13.26 -6.86
N GLU A 487 -1.29 14.23 -5.97
CA GLU A 487 -0.78 15.57 -6.27
C GLU A 487 0.75 15.61 -6.50
N PHE A 488 1.48 14.50 -6.35
CA PHE A 488 2.95 14.46 -6.47
C PHE A 488 3.44 14.38 -7.93
N THR A 489 2.75 15.05 -8.86
CA THR A 489 3.13 15.13 -10.29
C THR A 489 4.45 15.87 -10.50
N ASP A 490 4.89 16.67 -9.53
CA ASP A 490 6.18 17.36 -9.57
C ASP A 490 7.36 16.42 -9.29
N LEU A 491 7.12 15.32 -8.56
CA LEU A 491 8.15 14.34 -8.19
C LEU A 491 8.24 13.19 -9.20
N PHE A 492 7.11 12.85 -9.82
CA PHE A 492 6.99 11.68 -10.69
C PHE A 492 6.31 12.03 -12.01
N SER A 493 6.84 11.49 -13.11
CA SER A 493 6.15 11.45 -14.41
C SER A 493 5.48 10.09 -14.62
N VAL A 494 4.35 10.08 -15.31
CA VAL A 494 3.62 8.84 -15.62
C VAL A 494 4.39 8.07 -16.71
N TYR A 495 4.69 6.80 -16.45
CA TYR A 495 5.25 5.88 -17.44
C TYR A 495 4.17 4.96 -18.01
N ASP A 496 3.34 4.37 -17.13
CA ASP A 496 2.14 3.62 -17.52
C ASP A 496 1.00 3.93 -16.55
N ARG A 497 -0.11 4.48 -17.08
CA ARG A 497 -1.25 4.91 -16.27
C ARG A 497 -2.10 3.74 -15.80
N LYS A 498 -2.21 2.67 -16.59
CA LYS A 498 -3.10 1.53 -16.33
C LYS A 498 -2.55 0.68 -15.18
N TRP A 499 -1.25 0.41 -15.20
CA TRP A 499 -0.56 -0.43 -14.23
C TRP A 499 0.33 0.35 -13.25
N ARG A 500 0.17 1.68 -13.22
CA ARG A 500 0.72 2.57 -12.18
C ARG A 500 2.24 2.50 -12.06
N PHE A 501 2.90 2.57 -13.22
CA PHE A 501 4.34 2.78 -13.31
C PHE A 501 4.64 4.27 -13.50
N TYR A 502 5.61 4.76 -12.73
CA TYR A 502 6.04 6.16 -12.76
C TYR A 502 7.55 6.25 -12.85
N LYS A 503 8.07 7.31 -13.49
CA LYS A 503 9.49 7.65 -13.52
C LYS A 503 9.75 8.79 -12.54
N SER A 504 10.78 8.66 -11.70
CA SER A 504 11.24 9.75 -10.84
C SER A 504 11.84 10.87 -11.71
N LYS A 505 11.38 12.10 -11.51
CA LYS A 505 11.94 13.28 -12.20
C LYS A 505 13.35 13.64 -11.69
N GLY A 506 13.79 13.02 -10.59
CA GLY A 506 15.04 13.34 -9.91
C GLY A 506 14.98 14.69 -9.20
N GLY A 507 16.01 14.97 -8.41
CA GLY A 507 16.11 16.20 -7.62
C GLY A 507 16.06 15.91 -6.12
N SER A 508 17.02 16.47 -5.39
CA SER A 508 17.08 16.35 -3.94
C SER A 508 16.07 17.31 -3.30
N HIS A 509 14.81 16.90 -3.18
CA HIS A 509 14.01 17.42 -2.08
C HIS A 509 14.59 16.80 -0.81
N MET A 510 15.22 17.63 0.04
CA MET A 510 15.52 17.22 1.41
C MET A 510 14.20 16.76 2.03
N LEU A 511 14.24 15.61 2.70
CA LEU A 511 13.16 15.15 3.57
C LEU A 511 12.88 16.26 4.59
N MET A 512 11.86 17.07 4.35
CA MET A 512 11.22 17.87 5.41
C MET A 512 10.45 16.87 6.27
N GLY A 513 11.16 16.26 7.22
CA GLY A 513 10.59 15.28 8.13
C GLY A 513 11.60 14.86 9.17
N ASP A 514 11.39 15.32 10.40
CA ASP A 514 12.11 14.97 11.61
C ASP A 514 12.38 13.46 11.72
N PHE A 515 13.60 13.02 11.37
CA PHE A 515 14.22 11.87 12.02
C PHE A 515 14.87 12.36 13.32
N THR A 516 14.07 12.99 14.18
CA THR A 516 14.55 13.34 15.53
C THR A 516 14.70 12.04 16.30
N HIS A 517 15.94 11.71 16.65
CA HIS A 517 16.24 10.74 17.68
C HIS A 517 15.54 11.21 18.97
N ILE A 518 14.38 10.63 19.30
CA ILE A 518 13.83 10.73 20.64
C ILE A 518 14.80 9.99 21.55
N GLY A 519 15.67 10.77 22.21
CA GLY A 519 16.53 10.30 23.27
C GLY A 519 15.67 9.67 24.36
N ARG A 520 15.85 8.37 24.56
CA ARG A 520 15.35 7.64 25.73
C ARG A 520 15.94 8.27 26.99
N ALA A 521 15.12 8.97 27.77
CA ALA A 521 15.39 9.16 29.19
C ALA A 521 15.29 7.79 29.87
N GLY A 522 16.32 7.44 30.64
CA GLY A 522 16.56 6.09 31.12
C GLY A 522 15.53 5.59 32.12
N VAL A 523 15.17 4.31 31.98
CA VAL A 523 14.80 3.43 33.09
C VAL A 523 15.56 2.13 32.86
N GLY A 524 16.42 1.79 33.81
CA GLY A 524 17.31 0.64 33.73
C GLY A 524 16.57 -0.68 33.93
N VAL A 525 16.88 -1.65 33.07
CA VAL A 525 16.66 -3.09 33.29
C VAL A 525 17.89 -3.83 32.73
N PRO A 526 18.45 -4.83 33.44
CA PRO A 526 19.81 -5.30 33.23
C PRO A 526 19.94 -6.24 32.02
N LYS A 527 21.04 -6.07 31.26
CA LYS A 527 21.41 -6.93 30.13
C LYS A 527 21.87 -8.29 30.61
N ILE A 528 21.17 -9.33 30.19
CA ILE A 528 21.67 -10.71 30.17
C ILE A 528 22.67 -10.83 29.01
N LYS A 529 23.82 -11.43 29.32
CA LYS A 529 24.96 -11.67 28.43
C LYS A 529 24.60 -12.73 27.39
N GLU A 530 24.83 -12.45 26.12
CA GLU A 530 25.11 -13.47 25.12
C GLU A 530 26.11 -12.96 24.08
N SER A 531 26.88 -13.90 23.56
CA SER A 531 28.28 -13.80 23.16
C SER A 531 28.56 -13.13 21.81
N ALA A 532 29.68 -12.42 21.78
CA ALA A 532 30.27 -11.74 20.64
C ALA A 532 30.75 -12.67 19.51
N LYS A 533 30.60 -12.20 18.26
CA LYS A 533 31.65 -12.25 17.22
C LYS A 533 31.63 -10.96 16.40
N SER A 534 32.53 -10.06 16.82
CA SER A 534 33.22 -8.96 16.10
C SER A 534 32.45 -8.08 15.10
N THR A 535 31.89 -6.99 15.59
CA THR A 535 31.99 -5.68 14.92
C THR A 535 32.98 -4.87 15.74
N GLU A 536 34.13 -4.53 15.15
CA GLU A 536 35.05 -3.58 15.77
C GLU A 536 34.30 -2.29 16.11
N LEU A 537 34.34 -1.88 17.38
CA LEU A 537 33.91 -0.55 17.76
C LEU A 537 34.77 0.44 16.98
N ASN A 538 34.17 1.14 16.02
CA ASN A 538 34.80 2.26 15.33
C ASN A 538 34.89 3.45 16.30
N ILE A 539 35.81 3.34 17.26
CA ILE A 539 36.19 4.38 18.22
C ILE A 539 36.61 5.64 17.46
N GLY A 540 37.27 5.46 16.31
CA GLY A 540 37.64 6.55 15.39
C GLY A 540 36.45 7.42 15.01
N GLY A 541 35.35 6.83 14.52
CA GLY A 541 34.17 7.60 14.12
C GLY A 541 33.45 8.32 15.25
N HIS A 542 33.47 7.77 16.48
CA HIS A 542 32.91 8.45 17.65
C HIS A 542 33.78 9.60 18.14
N VAL A 543 35.11 9.43 18.12
CA VAL A 543 36.06 10.50 18.45
C VAL A 543 36.03 11.60 17.39
N GLU A 544 35.94 11.25 16.11
CA GLU A 544 35.82 12.20 15.01
C GLU A 544 34.55 13.05 15.13
N LYS A 545 33.40 12.43 15.44
CA LYS A 545 32.15 13.15 15.67
C LYS A 545 32.23 14.09 16.89
N MET A 546 32.84 13.63 17.99
CA MET A 546 33.05 14.46 19.19
C MET A 546 34.00 15.64 18.92
N LEU A 547 35.07 15.42 18.14
CA LEU A 547 36.02 16.46 17.74
C LEU A 547 35.36 17.48 16.80
N LEU A 548 34.55 17.03 15.84
CA LEU A 548 33.78 17.89 14.96
C LEU A 548 32.82 18.77 15.76
N GLU A 549 32.06 18.22 16.71
CA GLU A 549 31.12 19.01 17.53
C GLU A 549 31.81 20.04 18.44
N LYS A 550 33.03 19.75 18.93
CA LYS A 550 33.70 20.59 19.94
C LYS A 550 34.70 21.60 19.37
N TYR A 551 35.31 21.33 18.21
CA TYR A 551 36.44 22.12 17.68
C TYR A 551 36.22 22.73 16.29
N THR A 552 35.07 22.51 15.65
CA THR A 552 34.78 23.18 14.36
C THR A 552 34.09 24.53 14.54
N PRO A 553 34.51 25.57 13.80
CA PRO A 553 33.86 26.88 13.84
C PRO A 553 32.43 26.80 13.26
N PRO A 554 31.50 27.64 13.75
CA PRO A 554 30.16 27.72 13.18
C PRO A 554 30.20 28.06 11.68
N CYS A 555 29.45 27.33 10.87
CA CYS A 555 29.38 27.59 9.43
C CYS A 555 27.97 27.36 8.87
N VAL A 556 27.72 27.92 7.69
CA VAL A 556 26.48 27.73 6.93
C VAL A 556 26.79 27.41 5.48
N ILE A 557 25.96 26.59 4.85
CA ILE A 557 26.05 26.29 3.42
C ILE A 557 24.96 27.10 2.71
N ILE A 558 25.31 27.78 1.63
CA ILE A 558 24.40 28.58 0.82
C ILE A 558 24.39 28.16 -0.65
N ASN A 559 23.26 28.39 -1.32
CA ASN A 559 23.15 28.29 -2.78
C ASN A 559 23.51 29.63 -3.47
N GLU A 560 23.48 29.64 -4.80
CA GLU A 560 23.75 30.84 -5.61
C GLU A 560 22.72 31.98 -5.41
N LYS A 561 21.52 31.64 -4.89
CA LYS A 561 20.44 32.58 -4.54
C LYS A 561 20.58 33.16 -3.12
N TYR A 562 21.72 32.95 -2.44
CA TYR A 562 22.00 33.42 -1.07
C TYR A 562 21.12 32.76 0.02
N GLU A 563 20.44 31.67 -0.29
CA GLU A 563 19.61 30.93 0.66
C GLU A 563 20.45 29.93 1.44
N ILE A 564 20.23 29.87 2.76
CA ILE A 564 20.90 28.93 3.64
C ILE A 564 20.26 27.56 3.49
N LEU A 565 21.07 26.59 3.06
CA LEU A 565 20.71 25.18 2.92
C LEU A 565 21.03 24.37 4.18
N PHE A 566 22.02 24.79 4.96
CA PHE A 566 22.48 24.05 6.13
C PHE A 566 23.13 24.97 7.18
N PHE A 567 22.90 24.66 8.47
CA PHE A 567 23.57 25.29 9.60
C PHE A 567 24.43 24.26 10.35
N HIS A 568 25.66 24.64 10.66
CA HIS A 568 26.58 23.87 11.49
C HIS A 568 27.03 24.69 12.70
N GLY A 569 26.89 24.12 13.90
CA GLY A 569 27.26 24.79 15.15
C GLY A 569 26.31 25.93 15.55
N LYS A 570 26.73 26.74 16.54
CA LYS A 570 25.91 27.84 17.08
C LYS A 570 26.11 29.13 16.27
N THR A 571 25.28 29.33 15.25
CA THR A 571 25.35 30.50 14.34
C THR A 571 24.61 31.74 14.85
N GLY A 572 23.82 31.62 15.93
CA GLY A 572 22.98 32.70 16.45
C GLY A 572 23.73 33.97 16.89
N LYS A 573 25.05 33.90 17.09
CA LYS A 573 25.92 35.07 17.33
C LYS A 573 26.13 35.93 16.08
N TYR A 574 25.95 35.37 14.88
CA TYR A 574 26.25 36.05 13.62
C TYR A 574 24.99 36.26 12.78
N LEU A 575 24.03 35.34 12.91
CA LEU A 575 22.78 35.33 12.17
C LEU A 575 21.59 35.45 13.14
N GLU A 576 20.59 36.26 12.78
CA GLU A 576 19.31 36.40 13.46
C GLU A 576 18.17 36.45 12.42
N PRO A 577 16.96 35.97 12.75
CA PRO A 577 15.83 36.06 11.83
C PRO A 577 15.54 37.53 11.46
N ALA A 578 15.38 37.79 10.15
CA ALA A 578 15.00 39.12 9.68
C ALA A 578 13.56 39.46 10.11
N SER A 579 13.32 40.72 10.48
CA SER A 579 11.97 41.22 10.78
C SER A 579 11.13 41.29 9.50
N GLY A 580 10.04 40.53 9.41
CA GLY A 580 9.13 40.52 8.25
C GLY A 580 8.81 39.12 7.73
N LYS A 581 8.70 38.98 6.40
CA LYS A 581 8.38 37.71 5.73
C LYS A 581 9.48 36.68 6.04
N ALA A 582 9.10 35.51 6.54
CA ALA A 582 10.05 34.46 6.90
C ALA A 582 10.84 34.00 5.66
N GLY A 583 12.16 34.16 5.70
CA GLY A 583 13.08 33.77 4.63
C GLY A 583 14.44 33.37 5.19
N LEU A 584 15.10 32.40 4.54
CA LEU A 584 16.41 31.88 4.95
C LEU A 584 17.56 32.50 4.13
N LYS A 585 17.46 33.78 3.77
CA LYS A 585 18.51 34.48 3.03
C LYS A 585 19.62 34.95 3.97
N ILE A 586 20.85 34.51 3.73
CA ILE A 586 21.97 34.72 4.65
C ILE A 586 22.29 36.20 4.90
N VAL A 587 22.15 37.05 3.88
CA VAL A 587 22.44 38.50 3.97
C VAL A 587 21.37 39.23 4.79
N GLU A 588 20.11 38.81 4.66
CA GLU A 588 18.99 39.38 5.42
C GLU A 588 19.08 38.98 6.90
N MET A 589 19.53 37.74 7.14
CA MET A 589 19.73 37.19 8.48
C MET A 589 21.03 37.66 9.17
N ALA A 590 21.97 38.30 8.47
CA ALA A 590 23.23 38.70 9.08
C ALA A 590 23.03 39.85 10.08
N ARG A 591 23.67 39.76 11.26
CA ARG A 591 23.61 40.82 12.28
C ARG A 591 24.34 42.10 11.84
N GLU A 592 24.06 43.20 12.54
CA GLU A 592 24.71 44.50 12.32
C GLU A 592 26.24 44.38 12.40
N GLY A 593 26.95 44.92 11.40
CA GLY A 593 28.40 44.80 11.24
C GLY A 593 28.88 43.60 10.39
N LEU A 594 27.95 42.78 9.89
CA LEU A 594 28.27 41.62 9.04
C LEU A 594 27.59 41.67 7.66
N LYS A 595 26.45 42.37 7.52
CA LYS A 595 25.62 42.37 6.30
C LYS A 595 26.38 42.78 5.03
N TYR A 596 27.12 43.88 5.09
CA TYR A 596 27.80 44.47 3.93
C TYR A 596 28.99 43.61 3.48
N GLU A 597 29.86 43.24 4.43
CA GLU A 597 31.06 42.45 4.20
C GLU A 597 30.72 41.02 3.76
N LEU A 598 29.63 40.45 4.27
CA LEU A 598 29.11 39.16 3.84
C LEU A 598 28.67 39.17 2.37
N ASN A 599 27.91 40.18 1.95
CA ASN A 599 27.47 40.31 0.57
C ASN A 599 28.67 40.43 -0.39
N ILE A 600 29.68 41.23 -0.03
CA ILE A 600 30.91 41.36 -0.82
C ILE A 600 31.71 40.06 -0.85
N ALA A 601 31.84 39.37 0.28
CA ALA A 601 32.60 38.13 0.38
C ALA A 601 32.00 37.04 -0.52
N ILE A 602 30.66 36.90 -0.51
CA ILE A 602 29.94 35.96 -1.37
C ILE A 602 30.14 36.33 -2.84
N ARG A 603 29.90 37.60 -3.24
CA ARG A 603 30.10 38.04 -4.63
C ARG A 603 31.53 37.80 -5.13
N LYS A 604 32.54 38.11 -4.31
CA LYS A 604 33.96 37.89 -4.65
C LYS A 604 34.29 36.39 -4.75
N ALA A 605 33.74 35.56 -3.86
CA ALA A 605 33.96 34.11 -3.87
C ALA A 605 33.32 33.46 -5.11
N THR A 606 32.10 33.88 -5.48
CA THR A 606 31.41 33.44 -6.69
C THR A 606 32.18 33.84 -7.96
N ALA A 607 32.56 35.11 -8.08
CA ALA A 607 33.24 35.61 -9.28
C ALA A 607 34.64 35.01 -9.48
N ARG A 608 35.38 34.77 -8.39
CA ARG A 608 36.77 34.28 -8.45
C ARG A 608 36.90 32.76 -8.32
N LYS A 609 35.81 32.05 -7.97
CA LYS A 609 35.80 30.61 -7.62
C LYS A 609 36.90 30.22 -6.63
N LYS A 610 37.23 31.13 -5.69
CA LYS A 610 38.29 30.97 -4.70
C LYS A 610 37.80 31.43 -3.33
N GLU A 611 38.44 30.92 -2.28
CA GLU A 611 38.18 31.34 -0.91
C GLU A 611 38.47 32.84 -0.72
N VAL A 612 37.58 33.52 0.02
CA VAL A 612 37.69 34.94 0.38
C VAL A 612 37.62 35.06 1.89
N ILE A 613 38.56 35.79 2.48
CA ILE A 613 38.67 35.99 3.92
C ILE A 613 38.59 37.48 4.25
N PHE A 614 37.65 37.84 5.12
CA PHE A 614 37.60 39.14 5.80
C PHE A 614 37.97 38.96 7.26
N LYS A 615 38.93 39.75 7.74
CA LYS A 615 39.44 39.66 9.12
C LYS A 615 38.95 40.83 9.96
N ASP A 616 38.87 40.59 11.26
CA ASP A 616 38.60 41.59 12.29
C ASP A 616 37.27 42.36 12.11
N LEU A 617 36.18 41.68 11.71
CA LEU A 617 34.85 42.28 11.59
C LEU A 617 34.19 42.44 12.96
N ASN A 618 33.65 43.62 13.24
CA ASN A 618 32.96 43.90 14.50
C ASN A 618 31.46 43.62 14.37
N VAL A 619 31.02 42.47 14.90
CA VAL A 619 29.62 42.03 14.86
C VAL A 619 28.94 42.35 16.19
N LYS A 620 27.77 42.99 16.11
CA LYS A 620 26.99 43.35 17.31
C LYS A 620 26.22 42.13 17.83
N THR A 621 26.53 41.71 19.06
CA THR A 621 25.96 40.54 19.73
C THR A 621 25.32 40.95 21.06
N ASN A 622 23.99 40.86 21.18
CA ASN A 622 23.20 41.03 22.43
C ASN A 622 23.79 42.01 23.47
N GLY A 623 24.17 43.23 23.05
CA GLY A 623 24.70 44.29 23.92
C GLY A 623 26.22 44.50 23.91
N SER A 624 27.00 43.70 23.18
CA SER A 624 28.47 43.84 23.04
C SER A 624 28.93 43.68 21.58
N PHE A 625 30.13 44.15 21.24
CA PHE A 625 30.74 43.89 19.92
C PHE A 625 31.72 42.72 20.04
N GLN A 626 31.63 41.78 19.11
CA GLN A 626 32.54 40.65 19.01
C GLN A 626 33.31 40.73 17.69
N THR A 627 34.62 40.52 17.75
CA THR A 627 35.48 40.49 16.57
C THR A 627 35.48 39.09 15.94
N VAL A 628 35.16 39.02 14.65
CA VAL A 628 34.92 37.78 13.90
C VAL A 628 35.68 37.81 12.58
N ASN A 629 36.29 36.69 12.21
CA ASN A 629 36.77 36.48 10.85
C ASN A 629 35.69 35.77 10.03
N LEU A 630 35.39 36.30 8.85
CA LEU A 630 34.45 35.75 7.90
C LEU A 630 35.22 35.08 6.75
N ILE A 631 34.92 33.81 6.50
CA ILE A 631 35.54 33.04 5.40
C ILE A 631 34.42 32.52 4.50
N VAL A 632 34.49 32.79 3.20
CA VAL A 632 33.56 32.26 2.21
C VAL A 632 34.32 31.41 1.20
N ARG A 633 33.95 30.14 1.08
CA ARG A 633 34.61 29.17 0.22
C ARG A 633 33.61 28.46 -0.71
N PRO A 634 33.82 28.47 -2.03
CA PRO A 634 33.03 27.65 -2.94
C PRO A 634 33.37 26.15 -2.78
N LEU A 635 32.34 25.30 -2.84
CA LEU A 635 32.48 23.84 -2.84
C LEU A 635 32.63 23.38 -4.30
N THR A 636 33.76 22.71 -4.59
CA THR A 636 34.08 22.24 -5.95
C THR A 636 34.03 20.72 -6.08
N GLU A 637 33.99 19.98 -4.96
CA GLU A 637 33.95 18.52 -4.93
C GLU A 637 33.03 18.04 -3.80
N PRO A 638 32.20 16.98 -4.01
CA PRO A 638 31.98 16.25 -5.26
C PRO A 638 31.16 17.06 -6.30
N GLU A 639 31.12 16.61 -7.57
CA GLU A 639 30.51 17.33 -8.72
C GLU A 639 29.05 17.79 -8.48
N ASN A 640 28.31 17.07 -7.63
CA ASN A 640 26.93 17.39 -7.23
C ASN A 640 26.80 18.56 -6.21
N MET A 641 27.92 19.11 -5.74
CA MET A 641 27.96 20.30 -4.88
C MET A 641 28.46 21.56 -5.60
N GLN A 642 28.64 21.50 -6.93
CA GLN A 642 28.96 22.68 -7.74
C GLN A 642 27.86 23.74 -7.61
N GLY A 643 28.26 24.99 -7.35
CA GLY A 643 27.35 26.11 -7.10
C GLY A 643 27.03 26.37 -5.62
N LEU A 644 27.48 25.49 -4.70
CA LEU A 644 27.35 25.71 -3.25
C LEU A 644 28.55 26.44 -2.66
N MET A 645 28.30 27.24 -1.62
CA MET A 645 29.35 27.94 -0.87
C MET A 645 29.21 27.66 0.63
N VAL A 646 30.35 27.50 1.30
CA VAL A 646 30.43 27.45 2.76
C VAL A 646 30.85 28.82 3.28
N VAL A 647 30.08 29.34 4.23
CA VAL A 647 30.39 30.56 4.99
C VAL A 647 30.76 30.16 6.41
N ILE A 648 31.97 30.47 6.85
CA ILE A 648 32.53 30.09 8.15
C ILE A 648 32.73 31.35 8.99
N PHE A 649 32.28 31.29 10.24
CA PHE A 649 32.45 32.34 11.24
C PHE A 649 33.45 31.89 12.30
N GLN A 650 34.55 32.63 12.44
CA GLN A 650 35.60 32.31 13.41
C GLN A 650 35.75 33.44 14.43
N ASP A 651 35.49 33.11 15.70
CA ASP A 651 35.70 34.03 16.82
C ASP A 651 37.20 34.30 17.03
N VAL A 652 37.59 35.56 17.18
CA VAL A 652 38.96 35.96 17.55
C VAL A 652 38.97 36.31 19.04
N PRO A 653 39.54 35.45 19.92
CA PRO A 653 39.58 35.75 21.36
C PRO A 653 40.57 36.88 21.67
N GLY A 654 40.11 37.93 22.36
CA GLY A 654 41.00 38.84 23.10
C GLY A 654 41.13 40.31 22.66
N ARG A 655 40.20 40.89 21.89
CA ARG A 655 40.17 42.37 21.68
C ARG A 655 38.77 42.96 21.88
N PRO A 656 38.47 43.60 23.02
CA PRO A 656 37.35 44.52 23.11
C PRO A 656 37.72 45.81 22.37
N SER A 657 37.11 46.08 21.20
CA SER A 657 37.31 47.36 20.52
C SER A 657 36.38 48.43 21.10
N ASN A 658 36.98 49.42 21.75
CA ASN A 658 36.33 50.69 22.13
C ASN A 658 35.88 51.46 20.87
N PRO A 659 34.78 52.22 20.89
CA PRO A 659 34.35 53.00 19.74
C PRO A 659 35.22 54.26 19.59
N ALA A 660 35.80 54.45 18.40
CA ALA A 660 36.13 55.70 17.70
C ALA A 660 37.59 55.85 17.20
N LYS A 661 37.73 56.03 15.88
CA LYS A 661 38.55 57.09 15.29
C LYS A 661 37.81 57.69 14.08
N LYS A 662 37.47 58.98 14.19
CA LYS A 662 37.06 59.85 13.08
C LYS A 662 38.22 59.97 12.09
N GLY A 663 37.98 59.64 10.83
CA GLY A 663 38.87 59.93 9.70
C GLY A 663 38.08 59.98 8.40
N ASP A 664 38.06 61.16 7.77
CA ASP A 664 37.54 61.52 6.44
C ASP A 664 36.06 61.31 6.09
N THR A 665 35.23 62.08 6.78
CA THR A 665 33.77 62.19 6.54
C THR A 665 33.39 62.78 5.17
N LYS A 666 34.29 63.40 4.39
CA LYS A 666 33.93 63.98 3.07
C LYS A 666 34.07 63.03 1.89
N SER A 667 34.98 62.05 1.94
CA SER A 667 35.10 61.02 0.89
C SER A 667 34.03 59.93 1.06
N GLN A 668 33.72 59.57 2.31
CA GLN A 668 32.74 58.54 2.64
C GLN A 668 31.29 58.97 2.38
N ILE A 669 30.95 60.25 2.55
CA ILE A 669 29.60 60.74 2.20
C ILE A 669 29.38 60.68 0.68
N ASN A 670 30.37 61.06 -0.14
CA ASN A 670 30.22 60.98 -1.60
C ASN A 670 30.17 59.54 -2.11
N GLN A 671 30.95 58.62 -1.54
CA GLN A 671 30.86 57.20 -1.89
C GLN A 671 29.55 56.55 -1.43
N ASN A 672 29.08 56.85 -0.21
CA ASN A 672 27.80 56.35 0.27
C ASN A 672 26.62 56.90 -0.55
N VAL A 673 26.68 58.14 -1.04
CA VAL A 673 25.63 58.70 -1.91
C VAL A 673 25.62 58.01 -3.26
N ILE A 674 26.78 57.77 -3.87
CA ILE A 674 26.88 57.04 -5.15
C ILE A 674 26.42 55.59 -5.00
N ASP A 675 26.78 54.94 -3.89
CA ASP A 675 26.38 53.55 -3.62
C ASP A 675 24.87 53.43 -3.31
N LEU A 676 24.29 54.40 -2.58
CA LEU A 676 22.85 54.48 -2.35
C LEU A 676 22.07 54.78 -3.64
N GLU A 677 22.61 55.59 -4.55
CA GLU A 677 22.01 55.85 -5.86
C GLU A 677 22.02 54.61 -6.76
N LEU A 678 23.11 53.83 -6.73
CA LEU A 678 23.21 52.56 -7.45
C LEU A 678 22.29 51.49 -6.87
N GLU A 679 22.17 51.42 -5.53
CA GLU A 679 21.22 50.53 -4.87
C GLU A 679 19.79 50.92 -5.21
N LEU A 680 19.43 52.20 -5.10
CA LEU A 680 18.08 52.69 -5.39
C LEU A 680 17.69 52.51 -6.87
N LYS A 681 18.66 52.60 -7.79
CA LYS A 681 18.47 52.26 -9.20
C LYS A 681 18.20 50.77 -9.39
N SER A 682 19.00 49.90 -8.77
CA SER A 682 18.82 48.45 -8.84
C SER A 682 17.49 48.00 -8.21
N THR A 683 17.06 48.61 -7.11
CA THR A 683 15.77 48.28 -6.48
C THR A 683 14.59 48.71 -7.35
N ARG A 684 14.70 49.84 -8.08
CA ARG A 684 13.68 50.27 -9.05
C ARG A 684 13.60 49.33 -10.25
N GLU A 685 14.74 48.91 -10.79
CA GLU A 685 14.78 47.94 -11.90
C GLU A 685 14.19 46.59 -11.47
N ASN A 686 14.50 46.12 -10.26
CA ASN A 686 13.91 44.89 -9.72
C ASN A 686 12.39 45.02 -9.47
N LEU A 687 11.94 46.18 -8.98
CA LEU A 687 10.52 46.43 -8.77
C LEU A 687 9.78 46.42 -10.12
N GLN A 688 10.34 47.05 -11.14
CA GLN A 688 9.79 47.06 -12.49
C GLN A 688 9.70 45.65 -13.07
N ALA A 689 10.77 44.85 -12.96
CA ALA A 689 10.76 43.46 -13.41
C ALA A 689 9.73 42.60 -12.66
N THR A 690 9.53 42.84 -11.36
CA THR A 690 8.52 42.12 -10.56
C THR A 690 7.10 42.52 -10.96
N ILE A 691 6.88 43.79 -11.34
CA ILE A 691 5.59 44.26 -11.85
C ILE A 691 5.29 43.59 -13.19
N GLU A 692 6.26 43.54 -14.10
CA GLU A 692 6.11 42.88 -15.41
C GLU A 692 5.86 41.36 -15.26
N GLU A 693 6.57 40.67 -14.35
CA GLU A 693 6.30 39.26 -14.02
C GLU A 693 4.88 39.08 -13.43
N MET A 694 4.43 40.01 -12.59
CA MET A 694 3.09 39.96 -12.00
C MET A 694 2.01 40.19 -13.04
N GLU A 695 2.19 41.15 -13.96
CA GLU A 695 1.28 41.39 -15.08
C GLU A 695 1.20 40.15 -15.99
N THR A 696 2.34 39.55 -16.34
CA THR A 696 2.40 38.32 -17.14
C THR A 696 1.68 37.16 -16.44
N SER A 697 1.92 36.98 -15.14
CA SER A 697 1.24 35.93 -14.37
C SER A 697 -0.27 36.18 -14.25
N ASN A 698 -0.69 37.44 -14.23
CA ASN A 698 -2.11 37.79 -14.16
C ASN A 698 -2.81 37.56 -15.52
N GLU A 699 -2.12 37.83 -16.63
CA GLU A 699 -2.58 37.48 -17.98
C GLU A 699 -2.69 35.95 -18.17
N GLU A 700 -1.71 35.18 -17.71
CA GLU A 700 -1.77 33.71 -17.73
C GLU A 700 -2.91 33.17 -16.84
N LEU A 701 -3.13 33.76 -15.65
CA LEU A 701 -4.27 33.40 -14.80
C LEU A 701 -5.60 33.72 -15.45
N GLN A 702 -5.70 34.84 -16.17
CA GLN A 702 -6.91 35.20 -16.89
C GLN A 702 -7.16 34.23 -18.05
N SER A 703 -6.13 33.91 -18.84
CA SER A 703 -6.22 32.95 -19.94
C SER A 703 -6.61 31.55 -19.47
N THR A 704 -6.00 31.06 -18.37
CA THR A 704 -6.36 29.74 -17.80
C THR A 704 -7.78 29.73 -17.24
N ASN A 705 -8.27 30.86 -16.73
CA ASN A 705 -9.65 30.98 -16.26
C ASN A 705 -10.65 30.99 -17.44
N GLU A 706 -10.31 31.64 -18.56
CA GLU A 706 -11.08 31.60 -19.80
C GLU A 706 -11.13 30.18 -20.40
N GLU A 707 -10.00 29.47 -20.43
CA GLU A 707 -9.97 28.05 -20.85
C GLU A 707 -10.80 27.15 -19.93
N PHE A 708 -10.74 27.39 -18.61
CA PHE A 708 -11.53 26.64 -17.65
C PHE A 708 -13.03 26.88 -17.83
N GLN A 709 -13.44 28.12 -18.11
CA GLN A 709 -14.83 28.45 -18.43
C GLN A 709 -15.28 27.75 -19.72
N ALA A 710 -14.47 27.79 -20.78
CA ALA A 710 -14.78 27.09 -22.04
C ALA A 710 -14.91 25.57 -21.85
N SER A 711 -14.01 24.95 -21.06
CA SER A 711 -14.10 23.52 -20.75
C SER A 711 -15.33 23.19 -19.92
N ASN A 712 -15.76 24.09 -19.03
CA ASN A 712 -16.97 23.91 -18.24
C ASN A 712 -18.24 24.04 -19.09
N GLU A 713 -18.26 24.96 -20.07
CA GLU A 713 -19.34 25.08 -21.07
C GLU A 713 -19.41 23.82 -21.95
N GLU A 714 -18.28 23.28 -22.39
CA GLU A 714 -18.23 22.03 -23.16
C GLU A 714 -18.76 20.84 -22.33
N LEU A 715 -18.36 20.73 -21.06
CA LEU A 715 -18.90 19.70 -20.15
C LEU A 715 -20.41 19.85 -19.96
N GLN A 716 -20.92 21.07 -19.82
CA GLN A 716 -22.35 21.30 -19.71
C GLN A 716 -23.08 20.88 -20.99
N SER A 717 -22.56 21.21 -22.17
CA SER A 717 -23.11 20.77 -23.46
C SER A 717 -23.10 19.24 -23.58
N THR A 718 -22.02 18.56 -23.18
CA THR A 718 -21.97 17.08 -23.22
C THR A 718 -22.94 16.43 -22.24
N ASN A 719 -23.22 17.07 -21.10
CA ASN A 719 -24.26 16.61 -20.18
C ASN A 719 -25.66 16.78 -20.78
N GLU A 720 -25.93 17.91 -21.44
CA GLU A 720 -27.21 18.14 -22.14
C GLU A 720 -27.42 17.14 -23.29
N GLU A 721 -26.36 16.80 -24.04
CA GLU A 721 -26.41 15.73 -25.06
C GLU A 721 -26.63 14.33 -24.46
N LEU A 722 -26.04 14.03 -23.29
CA LEU A 722 -26.27 12.76 -22.60
C LEU A 722 -27.68 12.64 -22.04
N GLU A 723 -28.24 13.74 -21.53
CA GLU A 723 -29.60 13.78 -20.99
C GLU A 723 -30.63 13.60 -22.10
N THR A 724 -30.45 14.28 -23.24
CA THR A 724 -31.29 14.07 -24.43
C THR A 724 -31.19 12.66 -24.99
N SER A 725 -29.97 12.09 -25.10
CA SER A 725 -29.81 10.69 -25.52
C SER A 725 -30.48 9.69 -24.58
N ARG A 726 -30.48 9.98 -23.27
CA ARG A 726 -31.18 9.19 -22.26
C ARG A 726 -32.70 9.30 -22.41
N GLU A 727 -33.23 10.48 -22.67
CA GLU A 727 -34.67 10.69 -22.93
C GLU A 727 -35.12 9.95 -24.20
N GLU A 728 -34.33 9.98 -25.27
CA GLU A 728 -34.61 9.20 -26.49
C GLU A 728 -34.60 7.69 -26.23
N LEU A 729 -33.62 7.18 -25.48
CA LEU A 729 -33.57 5.76 -25.09
C LEU A 729 -34.74 5.37 -24.21
N GLN A 730 -35.18 6.24 -23.31
CA GLN A 730 -36.33 5.96 -22.47
C GLN A 730 -37.63 5.96 -23.29
N SER A 731 -37.80 6.91 -24.20
CA SER A 731 -38.93 6.97 -25.13
C SER A 731 -39.00 5.71 -26.02
N THR A 732 -37.89 5.32 -26.64
CA THR A 732 -37.85 4.08 -27.46
C THR A 732 -38.15 2.82 -26.63
N ASN A 733 -37.73 2.79 -25.36
CA ASN A 733 -38.05 1.67 -24.47
C ASN A 733 -39.54 1.66 -24.08
N GLU A 734 -40.15 2.83 -23.88
CA GLU A 734 -41.59 2.99 -23.63
C GLU A 734 -42.44 2.60 -24.86
N GLU A 735 -42.00 2.95 -26.07
CA GLU A 735 -42.60 2.50 -27.33
C GLU A 735 -42.49 0.98 -27.51
N LEU A 736 -41.33 0.39 -27.20
CA LEU A 736 -41.15 -1.07 -27.24
C LEU A 736 -41.99 -1.79 -26.18
N MET A 737 -42.16 -1.20 -25.00
CA MET A 737 -43.05 -1.73 -23.96
C MET A 737 -44.51 -1.68 -24.40
N THR A 738 -44.97 -0.58 -24.98
CA THR A 738 -46.35 -0.47 -25.50
C THR A 738 -46.59 -1.42 -26.67
N LEU A 739 -45.66 -1.52 -27.63
CA LEU A 739 -45.74 -2.50 -28.71
C LEU A 739 -45.77 -3.94 -28.20
N ASN A 740 -44.99 -4.27 -27.17
CA ASN A 740 -45.04 -5.60 -26.56
C ASN A 740 -46.37 -5.87 -25.86
N MET A 741 -46.98 -4.85 -25.22
CA MET A 741 -48.30 -4.98 -24.59
C MET A 741 -49.45 -5.11 -25.61
N GLU A 742 -49.34 -4.49 -26.79
CA GLU A 742 -50.32 -4.66 -27.88
C GLU A 742 -50.21 -6.03 -28.58
N HIS A 743 -49.06 -6.70 -28.46
CA HIS A 743 -48.77 -8.00 -29.09
C HIS A 743 -48.87 -9.22 -28.14
N THR A 744 -49.27 -9.02 -26.89
CA THR A 744 -49.66 -10.08 -25.92
C THR A 744 -51.15 -10.02 -25.63
#